data_AF-A0A6B0HJU1-F1
#
_entry.id   AF-A0A6B0HJU1-F1
#
_cell.length_a   1.000
_cell.length_b   1.000
_cell.length_c   1.000
_cell.angle_alpha   90.00
_cell.angle_beta   90.00
_cell.angle_gamma   90.00
#
_symmetry.space_group_name_H-M   'P 1'
#
loop_
_entity.id
_entity.type
_entity.pdbx_description
1 polymer ?
#
loop_
_entity_poly.entity_id
_entity_poly.type
_entity_poly.pdbx_seq_one_letter_code
_entity_poly.pdbx_strand_id
1 'polypeptide(L)'
;MSDRPSRRRVLAGSALLGTTALAGRLPRDAAATPAESPSAEPTAPRTESQGATETPPASRIARQPPQDLDLEGLESFVDERMDDLLETHDVVGASVAVVHDGTVEHLGGYGEADAEDGTPVDPEETGFRIASVSKPIVWTALMQLIEDGEIDPDEDIRSSLESVSIPETYDEPITAAHLATHTAGFEERARGTWVVDPDDVRPLPDVLAEEQPARVRPPGEIASYSNYGTALAGQLVADVAGTSFAEYAEANVFDPLEMTSTTFDQPVLEGFDATVATGYTAFAGTTQSVPDLFLEISPAGAVTSTAADMAQFLRAHLEGGAIGGGDTGDTGNGAAEESDGSDAERRILAPESVDAMHERWFSHHEAVDGVGFGLIEGERNGVRTLEHDGAIPGSFTSFLVVVPTYDLGLFVATNTNTGALATGDFLDSFFEEYVSTTEVEPGDGGEPEADEDALEGNGDTLEPDGSPERAAELEGTYRAVRVAETSHARLSTTVQAESVDVSVDEDDYLVTDFGGGSDRWVEREPLVFEAVDGVDTLAFREGNGGIRYLCLGFHAFERVSRLDSLATHGGLAAVTTLGMLSGVAAWPLSWAKRRFVDRESPAGVDESTDERGNERETRGAVDDDVDSSDGAQAAEATSGVSVAAGDSGDDSAEGGDGGDNSDENGDDGDVPAENARAGSAVDWRSRVTPSPEARPRWVAAGAIACLFGFVLGVVVLAFFVYPYTLFSRPPLVYELVSLLPILGAAGTVVAAGYAVLAWREGYWGRLSRIHYAVVVASMAGFCWLLWYWNFLRIPF
;
A
#
# COMPACT_ATOMS: atom_id res chain seq x y z
N MET A 1 -35.86 -11.83 -24.05
CA MET A 1 -35.69 -10.35 -24.04
C MET A 1 -34.99 -10.05 -22.72
N SER A 2 -33.70 -9.72 -22.67
CA SER A 2 -32.96 -8.64 -23.36
C SER A 2 -33.11 -7.27 -22.70
N ASP A 3 -32.88 -7.23 -21.39
CA ASP A 3 -32.46 -5.99 -20.73
C ASP A 3 -30.95 -5.78 -20.84
N ARG A 4 -30.50 -4.53 -20.72
CA ARG A 4 -29.10 -4.14 -21.00
C ARG A 4 -28.37 -3.86 -19.68
N PRO A 5 -27.15 -4.40 -19.46
CA PRO A 5 -26.34 -3.99 -18.32
C PRO A 5 -26.05 -2.48 -18.41
N SER A 6 -26.34 -1.75 -17.33
CA SER A 6 -26.22 -0.30 -17.26
C SER A 6 -24.74 0.12 -17.22
N ARG A 7 -24.40 1.20 -17.93
CA ARG A 7 -23.02 1.68 -18.08
C ARG A 7 -22.57 2.55 -16.88
N ARG A 8 -22.42 1.94 -15.70
CA ARG A 8 -21.73 2.54 -14.54
C ARG A 8 -20.87 1.51 -13.79
N ARG A 9 -19.79 1.06 -14.45
CA ARG A 9 -18.61 0.46 -13.79
C ARG A 9 -17.43 1.37 -14.06
N VAL A 10 -17.14 2.29 -13.14
CA VAL A 10 -16.10 3.32 -13.26
C VAL A 10 -15.58 3.61 -11.85
N LEU A 11 -14.25 3.57 -11.66
CA LEU A 11 -13.53 4.01 -10.44
C LEU A 11 -13.83 3.23 -9.14
N ALA A 12 -13.63 1.92 -9.16
CA ALA A 12 -13.24 1.15 -7.98
C ALA A 12 -11.86 0.53 -8.27
N GLY A 13 -10.79 1.26 -7.94
CA GLY A 13 -9.41 0.90 -8.31
C GLY A 13 -8.31 1.39 -7.35
N SER A 14 -8.61 2.39 -6.51
CA SER A 14 -7.61 3.01 -5.62
C SER A 14 -7.73 2.57 -4.15
N ALA A 15 -8.92 2.16 -3.70
CA ALA A 15 -9.22 1.83 -2.30
C ALA A 15 -9.02 0.34 -1.93
N LEU A 16 -8.31 -0.43 -2.77
CA LEU A 16 -8.40 -1.90 -2.84
C LEU A 16 -7.15 -2.65 -2.37
N LEU A 17 -6.22 -1.93 -1.74
CA LEU A 17 -5.07 -2.47 -1.00
C LEU A 17 -4.90 -1.61 0.26
N GLY A 18 -5.88 -1.70 1.16
CA GLY A 18 -6.00 -0.82 2.31
C GLY A 18 -4.80 -0.92 3.26
N THR A 19 -4.06 0.18 3.37
CA THR A 19 -3.09 0.44 4.44
C THR A 19 -3.66 1.39 5.51
N THR A 20 -4.98 1.62 5.50
CA THR A 20 -5.71 2.27 6.60
C THR A 20 -5.84 1.30 7.77
N ALA A 21 -4.73 1.14 8.48
CA ALA A 21 -4.59 0.45 9.75
C ALA A 21 -3.46 1.15 10.51
N LEU A 22 -3.74 1.64 11.72
CA LEU A 22 -3.02 2.72 12.43
C LEU A 22 -2.70 3.93 11.53
N ALA A 23 -3.75 4.70 11.20
CA ALA A 23 -3.65 6.00 10.51
C ALA A 23 -4.61 7.06 11.10
N GLY A 24 -4.91 6.97 12.41
CA GLY A 24 -5.91 7.79 13.09
C GLY A 24 -5.43 9.19 13.51
N ARG A 25 -4.11 9.40 13.69
CA ARG A 25 -3.53 10.67 14.15
C ARG A 25 -2.71 11.35 13.05
N LEU A 26 -3.34 12.29 12.34
CA LEU A 26 -2.66 13.33 11.56
C LEU A 26 -3.47 14.64 11.66
N PRO A 27 -3.02 15.61 12.50
CA PRO A 27 -3.58 16.96 12.60
C PRO A 27 -3.73 17.71 11.26
N ARG A 28 -4.56 18.77 11.26
CA ARG A 28 -4.88 19.55 10.05
C ARG A 28 -4.96 21.05 10.26
N ASP A 29 -4.55 21.77 9.20
CA ASP A 29 -4.47 23.24 9.05
C ASP A 29 -3.47 23.91 10.02
N ALA A 30 -2.70 24.95 9.65
CA ALA A 30 -2.88 25.95 8.59
C ALA A 30 -1.53 26.44 7.98
N ALA A 31 -1.54 27.48 7.14
CA ALA A 31 -0.40 27.87 6.29
C ALA A 31 -0.04 29.38 6.29
N ALA A 32 1.24 29.73 6.11
CA ALA A 32 1.77 30.34 4.86
C ALA A 32 2.91 31.40 4.98
N THR A 33 4.09 31.04 4.43
CA THR A 33 5.07 31.90 3.69
C THR A 33 5.98 32.93 4.43
N PRO A 34 7.21 33.22 3.89
CA PRO A 34 8.43 33.30 4.72
C PRO A 34 9.23 34.63 4.67
N ALA A 35 10.27 34.80 5.51
CA ALA A 35 11.09 36.03 5.60
C ALA A 35 12.58 35.94 6.09
N GLU A 36 13.49 35.55 5.18
CA GLU A 36 14.91 35.99 5.08
C GLU A 36 15.84 35.97 6.33
N SER A 37 16.62 34.89 6.47
CA SER A 37 17.75 34.77 7.41
C SER A 37 19.04 35.54 7.00
N PRO A 38 19.93 35.88 7.97
CA PRO A 38 21.35 36.05 7.66
C PRO A 38 22.35 35.47 8.70
N SER A 39 22.85 34.26 8.43
CA SER A 39 24.29 33.91 8.40
C SER A 39 25.27 34.57 9.42
N ALA A 40 25.91 33.76 10.27
CA ALA A 40 27.34 33.38 10.08
C ALA A 40 27.95 32.47 11.18
N GLU A 41 28.31 31.24 10.79
CA GLU A 41 29.69 30.67 10.75
C GLU A 41 30.66 30.71 11.98
N PRO A 42 31.63 29.77 12.08
CA PRO A 42 31.53 28.71 13.09
C PRO A 42 32.78 28.51 13.97
N THR A 43 32.72 27.62 14.97
CA THR A 43 33.94 27.02 15.57
C THR A 43 33.69 25.60 16.09
N ALA A 44 34.27 24.62 15.40
CA ALA A 44 34.30 23.20 15.77
C ALA A 44 35.71 22.79 16.30
N PRO A 45 35.96 21.51 16.64
CA PRO A 45 35.23 20.68 17.61
C PRO A 45 36.21 20.05 18.64
N ARG A 46 35.72 19.17 19.53
CA ARG A 46 36.59 18.16 20.16
C ARG A 46 35.91 16.81 20.36
N THR A 47 36.23 15.89 19.45
CA THR A 47 36.00 14.45 19.57
C THR A 47 36.69 13.87 20.80
N GLU A 48 35.99 13.01 21.53
CA GLU A 48 36.55 11.76 22.08
C GLU A 48 35.46 10.66 22.03
N SER A 49 35.83 9.39 22.13
CA SER A 49 35.01 8.28 21.59
C SER A 49 35.24 6.96 22.35
N GLN A 50 34.28 6.02 22.20
CA GLN A 50 34.26 4.63 22.71
C GLN A 50 33.91 4.53 24.21
N GLY A 51 32.78 3.97 24.65
CA GLY A 51 31.95 2.90 24.07
C GLY A 51 31.89 1.72 25.04
N ALA A 52 30.69 1.26 25.37
CA ALA A 52 30.42 -0.05 25.98
C ALA A 52 28.99 -0.47 25.60
N THR A 53 28.78 -1.76 25.35
CA THR A 53 27.44 -2.32 25.14
C THR A 53 26.87 -2.75 26.48
N GLU A 54 25.86 -2.04 26.97
CA GLU A 54 25.03 -2.51 28.09
C GLU A 54 23.66 -2.91 27.53
N THR A 55 23.14 -4.05 28.00
CA THR A 55 21.77 -4.48 27.69
C THR A 55 20.80 -3.49 28.34
N PRO A 56 19.76 -2.99 27.64
CA PRO A 56 18.78 -2.10 28.25
C PRO A 56 18.17 -2.75 29.51
N PRO A 57 17.95 -1.99 30.60
CA PRO A 57 17.22 -2.51 31.74
C PRO A 57 15.78 -2.76 31.31
N ALA A 58 15.28 -3.99 31.48
CA ALA A 58 13.87 -4.29 31.27
C ALA A 58 13.01 -3.38 32.17
N SER A 59 12.24 -2.48 31.54
CA SER A 59 11.33 -1.58 32.23
C SER A 59 10.13 -2.38 32.74
N ARG A 60 10.28 -2.96 33.93
CA ARG A 60 9.19 -3.60 34.66
C ARG A 60 8.20 -2.55 35.12
N ILE A 61 7.30 -2.17 34.24
CA ILE A 61 6.03 -1.55 34.60
C ILE A 61 5.21 -2.64 35.29
N ALA A 62 5.47 -2.84 36.57
CA ALA A 62 4.60 -3.66 37.41
C ALA A 62 3.19 -3.06 37.35
N ARG A 63 2.16 -3.89 37.19
CA ARG A 63 0.75 -3.45 37.17
C ARG A 63 0.54 -2.43 38.31
N GLN A 64 0.20 -1.20 37.95
CA GLN A 64 -0.38 -0.28 38.93
C GLN A 64 -1.71 -0.91 39.39
N PRO A 65 -2.14 -0.70 40.65
CA PRO A 65 -3.49 -1.09 41.01
C PRO A 65 -4.47 -0.37 40.07
N PRO A 66 -5.54 -1.05 39.59
CA PRO A 66 -6.58 -0.39 38.80
C PRO A 66 -7.03 0.90 39.48
N GLN A 67 -7.17 1.96 38.68
CA GLN A 67 -7.85 3.16 39.11
C GLN A 67 -9.32 3.02 38.75
N ASP A 68 -10.21 3.11 39.74
CA ASP A 68 -11.66 3.02 39.55
C ASP A 68 -12.14 3.95 38.41
N LEU A 69 -12.63 3.40 37.29
CA LEU A 69 -13.35 4.19 36.27
C LEU A 69 -14.80 4.43 36.71
N ASP A 70 -15.27 5.66 36.54
CA ASP A 70 -16.70 5.99 36.73
C ASP A 70 -17.45 5.83 35.40
N LEU A 71 -18.03 4.66 35.19
CA LEU A 71 -18.78 4.31 33.98
C LEU A 71 -20.29 4.70 34.08
N GLU A 72 -20.68 5.64 34.95
CA GLU A 72 -22.06 6.13 35.01
C GLU A 72 -22.51 6.66 33.62
N GLY A 73 -23.57 6.07 33.07
CA GLY A 73 -24.15 6.45 31.78
C GLY A 73 -23.59 5.74 30.54
N LEU A 74 -22.63 4.81 30.69
CA LEU A 74 -21.96 4.11 29.58
C LEU A 74 -22.90 3.61 28.47
N GLU A 75 -23.97 2.88 28.82
CA GLU A 75 -24.98 2.37 27.87
C GLU A 75 -25.52 3.49 26.97
N SER A 76 -25.87 4.64 27.56
CA SER A 76 -26.42 5.80 26.82
C SER A 76 -25.35 6.54 26.01
N PHE A 77 -24.10 6.60 26.50
CA PHE A 77 -22.99 7.17 25.76
C PHE A 77 -22.69 6.36 24.50
N VAL A 78 -22.55 5.03 24.62
CA VAL A 78 -22.24 4.17 23.47
C VAL A 78 -23.40 4.17 22.47
N ASP A 79 -24.65 4.09 22.93
CA ASP A 79 -25.81 4.16 22.05
C ASP A 79 -25.88 5.48 21.25
N GLU A 80 -25.84 6.64 21.93
CA GLU A 80 -25.92 7.95 21.25
C GLU A 80 -24.71 8.19 20.33
N ARG A 81 -23.51 7.74 20.72
CA ARG A 81 -22.28 7.91 19.93
C ARG A 81 -22.24 6.99 18.71
N MET A 82 -22.71 5.74 18.83
CA MET A 82 -22.74 4.80 17.70
C MET A 82 -23.80 5.19 16.66
N ASP A 83 -25.00 5.63 17.07
CA ASP A 83 -26.03 6.14 16.15
C ASP A 83 -25.52 7.34 15.32
N ASP A 84 -24.86 8.31 15.97
CA ASP A 84 -24.24 9.49 15.32
C ASP A 84 -23.14 9.10 14.32
N LEU A 85 -22.28 8.15 14.70
CA LEU A 85 -21.17 7.69 13.87
C LEU A 85 -21.62 6.83 12.68
N LEU A 86 -22.70 6.06 12.82
CA LEU A 86 -23.30 5.30 11.72
C LEU A 86 -23.87 6.25 10.64
N GLU A 87 -24.63 7.29 11.02
CA GLU A 87 -25.11 8.31 10.07
C GLU A 87 -23.96 9.14 9.47
N THR A 88 -22.99 9.56 10.30
CA THR A 88 -21.88 10.45 9.87
C THR A 88 -20.93 9.79 8.87
N HIS A 89 -20.66 8.49 9.01
CA HIS A 89 -19.65 7.77 8.20
C HIS A 89 -20.23 6.81 7.15
N ASP A 90 -21.52 6.89 6.78
CA ASP A 90 -22.20 5.97 5.85
C ASP A 90 -22.09 4.46 6.27
N VAL A 91 -21.97 4.15 7.57
CA VAL A 91 -21.76 2.77 8.07
C VAL A 91 -23.10 2.04 8.24
N VAL A 92 -23.19 0.80 7.73
CA VAL A 92 -24.45 0.02 7.72
C VAL A 92 -24.74 -0.64 9.06
N GLY A 93 -23.76 -1.29 9.67
CA GLY A 93 -23.91 -1.94 10.98
C GLY A 93 -22.59 -2.14 11.71
N ALA A 94 -22.68 -2.18 13.05
CA ALA A 94 -21.57 -2.32 13.96
C ALA A 94 -21.93 -3.12 15.22
N SER A 95 -20.94 -3.69 15.89
CA SER A 95 -21.06 -4.28 17.21
C SER A 95 -19.94 -3.76 18.14
N VAL A 96 -20.25 -3.65 19.42
CA VAL A 96 -19.37 -3.08 20.46
C VAL A 96 -19.43 -3.95 21.71
N ALA A 97 -18.28 -4.21 22.31
CA ALA A 97 -18.16 -4.74 23.67
C ALA A 97 -17.21 -3.86 24.50
N VAL A 98 -17.58 -3.61 25.76
CA VAL A 98 -16.73 -2.94 26.77
C VAL A 98 -16.63 -3.86 27.99
N VAL A 99 -15.40 -4.07 28.45
CA VAL A 99 -15.03 -4.94 29.58
C VAL A 99 -14.27 -4.11 30.60
N HIS A 100 -14.58 -4.26 31.89
CA HIS A 100 -13.92 -3.57 33.00
C HIS A 100 -14.03 -4.40 34.28
N ASP A 101 -13.00 -4.44 35.14
CA ASP A 101 -12.98 -5.20 36.40
C ASP A 101 -13.50 -6.66 36.25
N GLY A 102 -13.09 -7.33 35.17
CA GLY A 102 -13.52 -8.70 34.84
C GLY A 102 -15.00 -8.88 34.44
N THR A 103 -15.82 -7.83 34.36
CA THR A 103 -17.23 -7.86 33.89
C THR A 103 -17.41 -7.23 32.50
N VAL A 104 -18.52 -7.57 31.83
CA VAL A 104 -18.91 -6.98 30.53
C VAL A 104 -19.91 -5.86 30.82
N GLU A 105 -19.43 -4.62 30.82
CA GLU A 105 -20.22 -3.44 31.18
C GLU A 105 -21.10 -2.94 30.03
N HIS A 106 -20.72 -3.23 28.78
CA HIS A 106 -21.55 -2.96 27.61
C HIS A 106 -21.39 -4.03 26.53
N LEU A 107 -22.51 -4.40 25.89
CA LEU A 107 -22.55 -5.32 24.76
C LEU A 107 -23.69 -4.91 23.82
N GLY A 108 -23.34 -4.23 22.72
CA GLY A 108 -24.30 -3.54 21.85
C GLY A 108 -24.18 -3.91 20.36
N GLY A 109 -25.32 -3.98 19.69
CA GLY A 109 -25.44 -4.17 18.24
C GLY A 109 -26.20 -2.99 17.61
N TYR A 110 -25.63 -2.40 16.57
CA TYR A 110 -26.08 -1.15 15.95
C TYR A 110 -26.26 -1.30 14.44
N GLY A 111 -27.31 -0.69 13.90
CA GLY A 111 -27.61 -0.74 12.46
C GLY A 111 -27.99 -2.16 11.98
N GLU A 112 -27.62 -2.46 10.74
CA GLU A 112 -28.05 -3.67 10.02
C GLU A 112 -26.87 -4.62 9.71
N ALA A 113 -27.02 -5.89 10.08
CA ALA A 113 -26.15 -6.99 9.66
C ALA A 113 -26.33 -7.28 8.16
N ASP A 114 -27.56 -7.15 7.65
CA ASP A 114 -27.87 -7.12 6.21
C ASP A 114 -28.98 -6.10 5.89
N ALA A 115 -28.66 -5.14 5.02
CA ALA A 115 -29.52 -4.04 4.59
C ALA A 115 -30.33 -4.30 3.29
N GLU A 116 -30.27 -5.50 2.70
CA GLU A 116 -31.24 -5.90 1.66
C GLU A 116 -32.49 -6.55 2.31
N ASP A 117 -32.30 -7.39 3.34
CA ASP A 117 -33.39 -7.98 4.13
C ASP A 117 -33.81 -7.14 5.36
N GLY A 118 -32.98 -6.21 5.82
CA GLY A 118 -33.26 -5.35 7.00
C GLY A 118 -33.05 -6.10 8.32
N THR A 119 -32.01 -6.94 8.38
CA THR A 119 -31.64 -7.74 9.55
C THR A 119 -30.80 -6.87 10.49
N PRO A 120 -31.24 -6.62 11.74
CA PRO A 120 -30.46 -5.82 12.70
C PRO A 120 -29.19 -6.54 13.12
N VAL A 121 -28.19 -5.80 13.61
CA VAL A 121 -27.04 -6.41 14.29
C VAL A 121 -27.46 -6.89 15.68
N ASP A 122 -27.16 -8.16 15.96
CA ASP A 122 -27.25 -8.78 17.28
C ASP A 122 -25.83 -9.07 17.80
N PRO A 123 -25.41 -8.59 18.98
CA PRO A 123 -24.03 -8.69 19.44
C PRO A 123 -23.62 -10.10 19.94
N GLU A 124 -24.60 -10.98 20.20
CA GLU A 124 -24.39 -12.39 20.59
C GLU A 124 -24.40 -13.31 19.36
N GLU A 125 -25.25 -13.03 18.36
CA GLU A 125 -25.51 -13.94 17.22
C GLU A 125 -24.92 -13.46 15.88
N THR A 126 -24.48 -12.20 15.74
CA THR A 126 -23.95 -11.65 14.48
C THR A 126 -22.42 -11.73 14.39
N GLY A 127 -21.93 -12.59 13.51
CA GLY A 127 -20.50 -12.74 13.23
C GLY A 127 -19.95 -11.62 12.34
N PHE A 128 -18.99 -10.85 12.84
CA PHE A 128 -18.20 -9.90 12.06
C PHE A 128 -16.85 -10.52 11.69
N ARG A 129 -16.34 -10.16 10.50
CA ARG A 129 -15.02 -10.61 10.04
C ARG A 129 -13.94 -9.67 10.57
N ILE A 130 -13.37 -10.01 11.72
CA ILE A 130 -12.51 -9.13 12.54
C ILE A 130 -11.10 -8.89 11.96
N ALA A 131 -10.84 -9.34 10.73
CA ALA A 131 -9.61 -9.11 9.98
C ALA A 131 -8.36 -9.34 10.86
N SER A 132 -7.39 -8.43 10.85
CA SER A 132 -6.14 -8.56 11.61
C SER A 132 -6.29 -8.61 13.14
N VAL A 133 -7.46 -8.36 13.74
CA VAL A 133 -7.71 -8.67 15.16
C VAL A 133 -7.67 -10.19 15.44
N SER A 134 -7.67 -11.01 14.38
CA SER A 134 -7.26 -12.44 14.43
C SER A 134 -5.86 -12.64 15.03
N LYS A 135 -4.94 -11.67 14.89
CA LYS A 135 -3.52 -11.85 15.22
C LYS A 135 -3.25 -12.05 16.72
N PRO A 136 -3.81 -11.23 17.65
CA PRO A 136 -3.83 -11.53 19.08
C PRO A 136 -4.11 -12.99 19.43
N ILE A 137 -5.09 -13.64 18.79
CA ILE A 137 -5.41 -15.07 19.03
C ILE A 137 -4.23 -15.98 18.62
N VAL A 138 -3.55 -15.70 17.50
CA VAL A 138 -2.32 -16.42 17.08
C VAL A 138 -1.17 -16.20 18.05
N TRP A 139 -1.04 -14.99 18.60
CA TRP A 139 0.00 -14.66 19.55
C TRP A 139 -0.23 -15.30 20.92
N THR A 140 -1.48 -15.38 21.38
CA THR A 140 -1.90 -16.14 22.57
C THR A 140 -1.64 -17.63 22.39
N ALA A 141 -2.00 -18.21 21.24
CA ALA A 141 -1.70 -19.61 20.91
C ALA A 141 -0.19 -19.91 20.82
N LEU A 142 0.62 -18.96 20.33
CA LEU A 142 2.08 -19.08 20.34
C LEU A 142 2.67 -18.92 21.75
N MET A 143 2.08 -18.09 22.61
CA MET A 143 2.49 -17.93 24.01
C MET A 143 2.18 -19.19 24.83
N GLN A 144 1.11 -19.94 24.54
CA GLN A 144 0.84 -21.24 25.15
C GLN A 144 2.01 -22.21 24.97
N LEU A 145 2.55 -22.33 23.75
CA LEU A 145 3.71 -23.17 23.46
C LEU A 145 5.02 -22.65 24.09
N ILE A 146 5.10 -21.36 24.43
CA ILE A 146 6.21 -20.77 25.18
C ILE A 146 6.08 -21.06 26.68
N GLU A 147 4.86 -21.00 27.24
CA GLU A 147 4.56 -21.34 28.64
C GLU A 147 4.84 -22.82 28.95
N ASP A 148 4.41 -23.73 28.07
CA ASP A 148 4.72 -25.17 28.17
C ASP A 148 6.20 -25.49 27.89
N GLY A 149 6.95 -24.54 27.33
CA GLY A 149 8.37 -24.68 27.00
C GLY A 149 8.66 -25.55 25.78
N GLU A 150 7.70 -25.66 24.85
CA GLU A 150 7.90 -26.33 23.55
C GLU A 150 8.55 -25.39 22.51
N ILE A 151 8.42 -24.08 22.70
CA ILE A 151 9.12 -23.02 21.95
C ILE A 151 9.86 -22.09 22.92
N ASP A 152 11.14 -21.85 22.67
CA ASP A 152 11.88 -20.73 23.28
C ASP A 152 11.71 -19.47 22.39
N PRO A 153 11.34 -18.30 22.94
CA PRO A 153 11.06 -17.10 22.14
C PRO A 153 12.27 -16.53 21.39
N ASP A 154 13.50 -16.85 21.85
CA ASP A 154 14.78 -16.36 21.32
C ASP A 154 15.55 -17.41 20.50
N GLU A 155 15.11 -18.68 20.45
CA GLU A 155 15.73 -19.71 19.61
C GLU A 155 15.21 -19.74 18.16
N ASP A 156 15.93 -20.47 17.28
CA ASP A 156 15.71 -20.49 15.84
C ASP A 156 14.54 -21.42 15.44
N ILE A 157 13.37 -20.81 15.18
CA ILE A 157 12.11 -21.51 14.85
C ILE A 157 12.19 -22.39 13.60
N ARG A 158 13.23 -22.25 12.76
CA ARG A 158 13.47 -23.12 11.60
C ARG A 158 13.75 -24.58 11.99
N SER A 159 14.00 -24.84 13.27
CA SER A 159 14.14 -26.20 13.80
C SER A 159 12.81 -26.86 14.19
N SER A 160 11.76 -26.08 14.41
CA SER A 160 10.40 -26.53 14.78
C SER A 160 9.37 -26.43 13.64
N LEU A 161 9.70 -25.72 12.56
CA LEU A 161 8.91 -25.71 11.32
C LEU A 161 9.20 -26.96 10.47
N GLU A 162 8.28 -27.92 10.46
CA GLU A 162 8.36 -29.11 9.60
C GLU A 162 7.77 -28.85 8.19
N SER A 163 6.72 -28.03 8.09
CA SER A 163 5.94 -27.87 6.86
C SER A 163 6.49 -26.78 5.92
N VAL A 164 7.25 -25.80 6.42
CA VAL A 164 7.70 -24.63 5.65
C VAL A 164 9.19 -24.33 5.90
N SER A 165 10.03 -24.39 4.86
CA SER A 165 11.46 -24.06 4.96
C SER A 165 11.73 -22.55 4.82
N ILE A 166 12.49 -21.95 5.74
CA ILE A 166 12.92 -20.55 5.65
C ILE A 166 14.42 -20.48 5.26
N PRO A 167 14.81 -19.74 4.20
CA PRO A 167 16.21 -19.57 3.80
C PRO A 167 17.08 -18.85 4.84
N GLU A 168 18.36 -19.25 4.89
CA GLU A 168 19.44 -18.52 5.57
C GLU A 168 19.82 -17.29 4.73
N THR A 169 19.22 -16.14 5.08
CA THR A 169 19.39 -14.84 4.40
C THR A 169 20.37 -13.93 5.13
N TYR A 170 20.46 -14.11 6.45
CA TYR A 170 21.25 -13.32 7.40
C TYR A 170 21.95 -14.28 8.38
N ASP A 171 22.98 -13.81 9.08
CA ASP A 171 23.71 -14.60 10.08
C ASP A 171 22.87 -14.75 11.37
N GLU A 172 21.94 -13.82 11.60
CA GLU A 172 20.98 -13.80 12.70
C GLU A 172 19.78 -14.76 12.46
N PRO A 173 19.38 -15.56 13.46
CA PRO A 173 18.25 -16.47 13.37
C PRO A 173 16.93 -15.70 13.28
N ILE A 174 15.89 -16.37 12.77
CA ILE A 174 14.50 -15.94 12.93
C ILE A 174 13.93 -16.66 14.15
N THR A 175 13.23 -15.93 15.03
CA THR A 175 12.75 -16.45 16.32
C THR A 175 11.25 -16.15 16.48
N ALA A 176 10.59 -16.73 17.50
CA ALA A 176 9.18 -16.47 17.75
C ALA A 176 8.94 -15.00 18.17
N ALA A 177 9.82 -14.41 18.99
CA ALA A 177 9.78 -12.98 19.31
C ALA A 177 9.89 -12.09 18.05
N HIS A 178 10.74 -12.45 17.09
CA HIS A 178 10.84 -11.71 15.81
C HIS A 178 9.56 -11.79 14.95
N LEU A 179 8.74 -12.84 15.10
CA LEU A 179 7.42 -12.91 14.44
C LEU A 179 6.41 -12.00 15.15
N ALA A 180 6.27 -12.14 16.47
CA ALA A 180 5.29 -11.40 17.28
C ALA A 180 5.53 -9.88 17.23
N THR A 181 6.78 -9.43 17.30
CA THR A 181 7.15 -8.00 17.20
C THR A 181 7.21 -7.48 15.77
N HIS A 182 6.89 -8.30 14.77
CA HIS A 182 7.02 -7.98 13.34
C HIS A 182 8.43 -7.53 12.88
N THR A 183 9.50 -7.95 13.57
CA THR A 183 10.89 -7.58 13.28
C THR A 183 11.65 -8.63 12.44
N ALA A 184 11.01 -9.72 12.01
CA ALA A 184 11.61 -10.81 11.22
C ALA A 184 12.16 -10.41 9.82
N GLY A 185 11.96 -9.17 9.38
CA GLY A 185 12.63 -8.59 8.20
C GLY A 185 12.03 -8.93 6.84
N PHE A 186 10.86 -9.57 6.78
CA PHE A 186 10.13 -9.86 5.53
C PHE A 186 9.65 -8.59 4.79
N GLU A 187 9.72 -8.60 3.47
CA GLU A 187 9.07 -7.59 2.61
C GLU A 187 7.54 -7.77 2.51
N GLU A 188 6.82 -6.72 2.08
CA GLU A 188 5.37 -6.81 1.87
C GLU A 188 5.01 -7.64 0.62
N ARG A 189 3.88 -8.37 0.70
CA ARG A 189 3.41 -9.36 -0.27
C ARG A 189 1.91 -9.18 -0.53
N ALA A 190 1.56 -8.74 -1.74
CA ALA A 190 0.17 -8.68 -2.20
C ALA A 190 -0.34 -9.98 -2.84
N ARG A 191 0.55 -10.82 -3.41
CA ARG A 191 0.16 -12.04 -4.14
C ARG A 191 -0.18 -13.18 -3.20
N GLY A 192 -1.18 -14.00 -3.56
CA GLY A 192 -1.59 -15.17 -2.81
C GLY A 192 -2.09 -14.84 -1.41
N THR A 193 -2.75 -13.69 -1.26
CA THR A 193 -3.29 -13.21 0.03
C THR A 193 -4.81 -13.39 0.04
N TRP A 194 -5.50 -12.89 -0.98
CA TRP A 194 -6.96 -12.92 -1.11
C TRP A 194 -7.41 -13.68 -2.36
N VAL A 195 -8.42 -14.55 -2.21
CA VAL A 195 -9.18 -15.17 -3.31
C VAL A 195 -10.67 -14.80 -3.21
N VAL A 196 -11.41 -14.95 -4.31
CA VAL A 196 -12.86 -14.60 -4.40
C VAL A 196 -13.74 -15.86 -4.44
N ASP A 197 -13.17 -17.00 -4.79
CA ASP A 197 -13.83 -18.30 -4.79
C ASP A 197 -13.25 -19.12 -3.63
N PRO A 198 -14.06 -19.68 -2.71
CA PRO A 198 -13.52 -20.45 -1.60
C PRO A 198 -12.84 -21.75 -2.06
N ASP A 199 -13.25 -22.33 -3.20
CA ASP A 199 -12.57 -23.49 -3.79
C ASP A 199 -11.12 -23.17 -4.26
N ASP A 200 -10.74 -21.88 -4.32
CA ASP A 200 -9.39 -21.43 -4.67
C ASP A 200 -8.45 -21.25 -3.45
N VAL A 201 -8.95 -21.38 -2.21
CA VAL A 201 -8.15 -21.31 -0.98
C VAL A 201 -7.21 -22.53 -0.90
N ARG A 202 -5.90 -22.30 -1.04
CA ARG A 202 -4.88 -23.34 -0.87
C ARG A 202 -4.62 -23.66 0.61
N PRO A 203 -4.08 -24.85 0.94
CA PRO A 203 -3.56 -25.14 2.28
C PRO A 203 -2.48 -24.15 2.71
N LEU A 204 -2.52 -23.73 3.98
CA LEU A 204 -1.58 -22.75 4.57
C LEU A 204 -0.09 -23.04 4.26
N PRO A 205 0.46 -24.26 4.41
CA PRO A 205 1.89 -24.48 4.16
C PRO A 205 2.25 -24.36 2.67
N ASP A 206 1.35 -24.70 1.74
CA ASP A 206 1.55 -24.49 0.31
C ASP A 206 1.63 -22.97 0.00
N VAL A 207 0.72 -22.18 0.58
CA VAL A 207 0.67 -20.71 0.45
C VAL A 207 1.89 -20.03 1.07
N LEU A 208 2.43 -20.59 2.15
CA LEU A 208 3.62 -20.08 2.82
C LEU A 208 4.91 -20.45 2.07
N ALA A 209 4.95 -21.59 1.37
CA ALA A 209 6.11 -22.07 0.63
C ALA A 209 6.19 -21.56 -0.82
N GLU A 210 5.07 -21.55 -1.57
CA GLU A 210 5.04 -21.12 -2.98
C GLU A 210 5.28 -19.62 -3.16
N GLU A 211 4.82 -18.81 -2.19
CA GLU A 211 4.70 -17.35 -2.30
C GLU A 211 5.50 -16.63 -1.19
N GLN A 212 6.59 -17.24 -0.70
CA GLN A 212 7.40 -16.69 0.40
C GLN A 212 8.02 -15.32 0.06
N PRO A 213 7.77 -14.25 0.83
CA PRO A 213 8.43 -12.96 0.66
C PRO A 213 9.91 -13.05 1.03
N ALA A 214 10.77 -12.26 0.38
CA ALA A 214 12.17 -12.19 0.77
C ALA A 214 12.32 -11.52 2.15
N ARG A 215 13.25 -12.02 2.98
CA ARG A 215 13.81 -11.19 4.06
C ARG A 215 14.73 -10.15 3.42
N VAL A 216 14.44 -8.87 3.64
CA VAL A 216 15.14 -7.72 3.03
C VAL A 216 15.87 -6.86 4.06
N ARG A 217 15.66 -7.13 5.36
CA ARG A 217 16.39 -6.56 6.51
C ARG A 217 16.74 -7.71 7.48
N PRO A 218 17.85 -7.65 8.24
CA PRO A 218 18.13 -8.60 9.31
C PRO A 218 16.98 -8.66 10.34
N PRO A 219 16.72 -9.84 10.94
CA PRO A 219 15.86 -9.95 12.12
C PRO A 219 16.27 -8.96 13.22
N GLY A 220 15.28 -8.32 13.85
CA GLY A 220 15.49 -7.41 14.98
C GLY A 220 15.97 -6.00 14.61
N GLU A 221 16.24 -5.70 13.32
CA GLU A 221 16.71 -4.36 12.93
C GLU A 221 15.62 -3.28 13.14
N ILE A 222 14.44 -3.54 12.59
CA ILE A 222 13.32 -2.60 12.47
C ILE A 222 12.00 -3.40 12.43
N ALA A 223 10.96 -2.93 13.11
CA ALA A 223 9.62 -3.49 12.93
C ALA A 223 9.07 -3.15 11.53
N SER A 224 8.45 -4.12 10.87
CA SER A 224 7.82 -3.99 9.56
C SER A 224 6.66 -4.97 9.48
N TYR A 225 5.44 -4.49 9.78
CA TYR A 225 4.23 -5.29 9.89
C TYR A 225 4.09 -6.35 8.78
N SER A 226 3.91 -7.61 9.18
CA SER A 226 3.98 -8.75 8.26
C SER A 226 2.87 -9.76 8.51
N ASN A 227 1.89 -9.79 7.60
CA ASN A 227 0.86 -10.84 7.56
C ASN A 227 1.48 -12.23 7.34
N TYR A 228 2.54 -12.32 6.52
CA TYR A 228 3.28 -13.57 6.34
C TYR A 228 3.93 -14.04 7.66
N GLY A 229 4.47 -13.12 8.46
CA GLY A 229 5.04 -13.43 9.77
C GLY A 229 4.03 -14.08 10.73
N THR A 230 2.80 -13.55 10.82
CA THR A 230 1.76 -14.15 11.69
C THR A 230 1.18 -15.44 11.11
N ALA A 231 1.03 -15.54 9.78
CA ALA A 231 0.61 -16.78 9.14
C ALA A 231 1.63 -17.92 9.34
N LEU A 232 2.92 -17.58 9.32
CA LEU A 232 4.03 -18.47 9.66
C LEU A 232 4.04 -18.84 11.16
N ALA A 233 3.64 -17.94 12.06
CA ALA A 233 3.46 -18.25 13.48
C ALA A 233 2.31 -19.25 13.70
N GLY A 234 1.17 -19.07 13.01
CA GLY A 234 0.09 -20.05 13.03
C GLY A 234 0.51 -21.42 12.49
N GLN A 235 1.36 -21.46 11.45
CA GLN A 235 1.95 -22.70 10.95
C GLN A 235 2.97 -23.32 11.93
N LEU A 236 3.74 -22.52 12.66
CA LEU A 236 4.63 -23.00 13.73
C LEU A 236 3.82 -23.69 14.85
N VAL A 237 2.72 -23.08 15.29
CA VAL A 237 1.81 -23.68 16.28
C VAL A 237 1.23 -25.00 15.76
N ALA A 238 0.76 -25.02 14.51
CA ALA A 238 0.24 -26.22 13.84
C ALA A 238 1.27 -27.36 13.72
N ASP A 239 2.51 -27.04 13.31
CA ASP A 239 3.60 -28.01 13.14
C ASP A 239 4.00 -28.64 14.49
N VAL A 240 4.07 -27.84 15.56
CA VAL A 240 4.41 -28.31 16.92
C VAL A 240 3.28 -29.17 17.51
N ALA A 241 2.03 -28.69 17.45
CA ALA A 241 0.88 -29.40 18.02
C ALA A 241 0.45 -30.63 17.20
N GLY A 242 0.83 -30.72 15.93
CA GLY A 242 0.44 -31.81 15.02
C GLY A 242 -1.01 -31.76 14.55
N THR A 243 -1.61 -30.56 14.55
CA THR A 243 -2.99 -30.26 14.11
C THR A 243 -2.98 -29.19 13.01
N SER A 244 -4.13 -28.82 12.46
CA SER A 244 -4.24 -27.50 11.81
C SER A 244 -4.28 -26.39 12.88
N PHE A 245 -3.96 -25.16 12.47
CA PHE A 245 -4.04 -24.00 13.37
C PHE A 245 -5.49 -23.70 13.81
N ALA A 246 -6.48 -23.96 12.96
CA ALA A 246 -7.89 -23.78 13.31
C ALA A 246 -8.32 -24.74 14.43
N GLU A 247 -8.03 -26.04 14.28
CA GLU A 247 -8.27 -27.06 15.33
C GLU A 247 -7.52 -26.74 16.63
N TYR A 248 -6.33 -26.12 16.56
CA TYR A 248 -5.60 -25.68 17.76
C TYR A 248 -6.30 -24.51 18.45
N ALA A 249 -6.67 -23.46 17.70
CA ALA A 249 -7.33 -22.29 18.24
C ALA A 249 -8.72 -22.63 18.82
N GLU A 250 -9.48 -23.49 18.15
CA GLU A 250 -10.73 -24.07 18.64
C GLU A 250 -10.52 -24.73 20.00
N ALA A 251 -9.67 -25.76 20.08
CA ALA A 251 -9.54 -26.59 21.29
C ALA A 251 -8.78 -25.92 22.46
N ASN A 252 -7.91 -24.92 22.21
CA ASN A 252 -7.02 -24.35 23.23
C ASN A 252 -7.27 -22.86 23.52
N VAL A 253 -8.09 -22.16 22.72
CA VAL A 253 -8.46 -20.76 22.96
C VAL A 253 -9.99 -20.57 22.98
N PHE A 254 -10.72 -21.07 21.98
CA PHE A 254 -12.17 -20.81 21.88
C PHE A 254 -13.00 -21.68 22.82
N ASP A 255 -12.80 -23.00 22.83
CA ASP A 255 -13.47 -23.95 23.74
C ASP A 255 -13.26 -23.57 25.23
N PRO A 256 -12.04 -23.25 25.71
CA PRO A 256 -11.84 -22.82 27.10
C PRO A 256 -12.47 -21.46 27.44
N LEU A 257 -12.67 -20.57 26.47
CA LEU A 257 -13.29 -19.26 26.66
C LEU A 257 -14.80 -19.24 26.38
N GLU A 258 -15.39 -20.38 25.98
CA GLU A 258 -16.79 -20.51 25.58
C GLU A 258 -17.16 -19.65 24.35
N MET A 259 -16.18 -19.36 23.47
CA MET A 259 -16.33 -18.58 22.24
C MET A 259 -16.90 -19.44 21.09
N THR A 260 -18.12 -19.98 21.23
CA THR A 260 -18.70 -20.93 20.25
C THR A 260 -19.09 -20.27 18.91
N SER A 261 -19.12 -18.94 18.87
CA SER A 261 -19.42 -18.11 17.71
C SER A 261 -18.14 -17.58 17.01
N THR A 262 -16.96 -18.12 17.33
CA THR A 262 -15.67 -17.71 16.76
C THR A 262 -15.00 -18.83 15.95
N THR A 263 -14.58 -18.54 14.71
CA THR A 263 -13.86 -19.50 13.86
C THR A 263 -12.89 -18.87 12.86
N PHE A 264 -11.85 -19.64 12.48
CA PHE A 264 -10.91 -19.36 11.38
C PHE A 264 -11.38 -19.93 10.02
N ASP A 265 -12.50 -20.67 9.98
CA ASP A 265 -13.00 -21.33 8.78
C ASP A 265 -13.54 -20.34 7.72
N GLN A 266 -13.31 -20.69 6.46
CA GLN A 266 -13.59 -19.84 5.30
C GLN A 266 -14.08 -20.69 4.11
N PRO A 267 -15.39 -20.67 3.78
CA PRO A 267 -16.47 -19.95 4.48
C PRO A 267 -16.78 -20.58 5.84
N VAL A 268 -17.47 -19.81 6.69
CA VAL A 268 -18.09 -20.35 7.92
C VAL A 268 -19.06 -21.48 7.56
N LEU A 269 -19.04 -22.57 8.35
CA LEU A 269 -19.72 -23.82 8.02
C LEU A 269 -21.25 -23.75 8.21
N GLU A 270 -21.99 -24.54 7.43
CA GLU A 270 -23.45 -24.68 7.60
C GLU A 270 -23.81 -25.22 9.00
N GLY A 271 -24.46 -24.40 9.83
CA GLY A 271 -24.86 -24.78 11.19
C GLY A 271 -23.86 -24.41 12.29
N PHE A 272 -22.92 -23.51 12.00
CA PHE A 272 -22.23 -22.70 13.01
C PHE A 272 -23.23 -21.76 13.72
N ASP A 273 -22.94 -21.36 14.97
CA ASP A 273 -23.88 -20.57 15.79
C ASP A 273 -24.06 -19.15 15.22
N ALA A 274 -22.97 -18.43 14.95
CA ALA A 274 -23.02 -17.07 14.43
C ALA A 274 -23.51 -16.95 12.97
N THR A 275 -24.42 -16.01 12.71
CA THR A 275 -24.78 -15.58 11.36
C THR A 275 -23.82 -14.47 10.90
N VAL A 276 -23.06 -14.70 9.83
CA VAL A 276 -22.09 -13.72 9.32
C VAL A 276 -22.81 -12.52 8.70
N ALA A 277 -22.46 -11.30 9.12
CA ALA A 277 -22.97 -10.07 8.53
C ALA A 277 -22.54 -9.90 7.06
N THR A 278 -23.33 -9.18 6.25
CA THR A 278 -22.97 -8.82 4.88
C THR A 278 -21.95 -7.68 4.87
N GLY A 279 -20.91 -7.80 4.04
CA GLY A 279 -19.89 -6.75 3.89
C GLY A 279 -20.28 -5.67 2.89
N TYR A 280 -20.06 -4.39 3.23
CA TYR A 280 -20.46 -3.23 2.44
C TYR A 280 -19.29 -2.29 2.10
N THR A 281 -19.36 -1.66 0.92
CA THR A 281 -18.53 -0.49 0.59
C THR A 281 -19.40 0.75 0.43
N ALA A 282 -19.04 1.80 1.17
CA ALA A 282 -19.62 3.14 1.07
C ALA A 282 -18.66 4.04 0.29
N PHE A 283 -19.18 4.69 -0.77
CA PHE A 283 -18.41 5.66 -1.55
C PHE A 283 -19.29 6.79 -2.07
N ALA A 284 -19.00 8.01 -1.60
CA ALA A 284 -19.67 9.25 -2.00
C ALA A 284 -21.20 9.24 -1.79
N GLY A 285 -21.66 8.84 -0.60
CA GLY A 285 -23.09 8.75 -0.28
C GLY A 285 -23.80 7.68 -1.11
N THR A 286 -23.14 6.55 -1.34
CA THR A 286 -23.70 5.37 -2.01
C THR A 286 -23.05 4.12 -1.45
N THR A 287 -23.84 3.32 -0.76
CA THR A 287 -23.42 2.06 -0.15
C THR A 287 -23.92 0.88 -0.97
N GLN A 288 -23.10 -0.16 -1.12
CA GLN A 288 -23.40 -1.38 -1.86
C GLN A 288 -22.70 -2.57 -1.18
N SER A 289 -23.33 -3.75 -1.19
CA SER A 289 -22.65 -4.97 -0.73
C SER A 289 -21.49 -5.34 -1.66
N VAL A 290 -20.45 -5.98 -1.10
CA VAL A 290 -19.30 -6.48 -1.84
C VAL A 290 -19.25 -8.02 -1.82
N PRO A 291 -18.62 -8.67 -2.82
CA PRO A 291 -18.38 -10.11 -2.75
C PRO A 291 -17.41 -10.47 -1.63
N ASP A 292 -17.56 -11.65 -1.07
CA ASP A 292 -16.61 -12.21 -0.11
C ASP A 292 -15.18 -12.31 -0.67
N LEU A 293 -14.23 -12.13 0.26
CA LEU A 293 -12.80 -12.31 0.04
C LEU A 293 -12.28 -13.30 1.08
N PHE A 294 -11.73 -14.42 0.64
CA PHE A 294 -11.17 -15.45 1.51
C PHE A 294 -9.65 -15.27 1.60
N LEU A 295 -9.12 -15.32 2.82
CA LEU A 295 -7.71 -15.10 3.12
C LEU A 295 -6.95 -16.43 3.07
N GLU A 296 -6.06 -16.61 2.08
CA GLU A 296 -5.25 -17.84 1.93
C GLU A 296 -4.25 -18.02 3.08
N ILE A 297 -3.82 -16.93 3.70
CA ILE A 297 -2.93 -16.91 4.88
C ILE A 297 -3.74 -16.79 6.17
N SER A 298 -4.73 -17.67 6.34
CA SER A 298 -5.83 -17.58 7.34
C SER A 298 -5.46 -17.01 8.73
N PRO A 299 -4.41 -17.47 9.45
CA PRO A 299 -4.09 -16.97 10.79
C PRO A 299 -3.83 -15.46 10.84
N ALA A 300 -3.41 -14.84 9.73
CA ALA A 300 -3.14 -13.41 9.69
C ALA A 300 -4.40 -12.52 9.69
N GLY A 301 -5.61 -13.05 9.48
CA GLY A 301 -6.79 -12.18 9.44
C GLY A 301 -8.13 -12.80 8.99
N ALA A 302 -8.35 -14.10 9.20
CA ALA A 302 -9.56 -14.79 8.73
C ALA A 302 -10.74 -14.80 9.71
N VAL A 303 -10.51 -14.53 11.00
CA VAL A 303 -11.50 -14.83 12.05
C VAL A 303 -12.84 -14.14 11.78
N THR A 304 -13.90 -14.92 11.91
CA THR A 304 -15.26 -14.42 12.13
C THR A 304 -15.61 -14.65 13.60
N SER A 305 -16.12 -13.62 14.27
CA SER A 305 -16.43 -13.62 15.71
C SER A 305 -17.58 -12.66 16.03
N THR A 306 -18.27 -12.88 17.13
CA THR A 306 -19.29 -11.97 17.69
C THR A 306 -18.66 -11.00 18.70
N ALA A 307 -19.40 -9.97 19.13
CA ALA A 307 -18.90 -9.08 20.18
C ALA A 307 -18.89 -9.78 21.56
N ALA A 308 -19.83 -10.69 21.80
CA ALA A 308 -19.89 -11.50 23.03
C ALA A 308 -18.64 -12.38 23.20
N ASP A 309 -18.19 -13.05 22.14
CA ASP A 309 -17.00 -13.88 22.15
C ASP A 309 -15.72 -13.06 22.37
N MET A 310 -15.58 -11.94 21.64
CA MET A 310 -14.43 -11.04 21.82
C MET A 310 -14.40 -10.40 23.21
N ALA A 311 -15.55 -10.24 23.88
CA ALA A 311 -15.58 -9.86 25.30
C ALA A 311 -14.96 -10.95 26.19
N GLN A 312 -15.17 -12.24 25.95
CA GLN A 312 -14.48 -13.30 26.71
C GLN A 312 -12.97 -13.31 26.45
N PHE A 313 -12.53 -13.04 25.21
CA PHE A 313 -11.12 -12.90 24.87
C PHE A 313 -10.47 -11.70 25.57
N LEU A 314 -11.16 -10.55 25.62
CA LEU A 314 -10.72 -9.37 26.38
C LEU A 314 -10.62 -9.68 27.88
N ARG A 315 -11.65 -10.27 28.48
CA ARG A 315 -11.65 -10.69 29.89
C ARG A 315 -10.45 -11.58 30.20
N ALA A 316 -10.16 -12.56 29.34
CA ALA A 316 -9.00 -13.44 29.52
C ALA A 316 -7.66 -12.70 29.50
N HIS A 317 -7.50 -11.63 28.70
CA HIS A 317 -6.31 -10.79 28.73
C HIS A 317 -6.21 -9.88 29.96
N LEU A 318 -7.33 -9.54 30.60
CA LEU A 318 -7.38 -8.68 31.79
C LEU A 318 -7.15 -9.49 33.09
N GLU A 319 -7.99 -10.52 33.29
CA GLU A 319 -8.00 -11.52 34.39
C GLU A 319 -6.81 -12.50 34.36
N GLY A 320 -5.68 -12.08 33.76
CA GLY A 320 -4.41 -12.80 33.79
C GLY A 320 -4.50 -14.21 33.19
N GLY A 321 -5.25 -14.39 32.11
CA GLY A 321 -5.33 -15.62 31.32
C GLY A 321 -6.53 -16.51 31.60
N ALA A 322 -7.55 -16.03 32.31
CA ALA A 322 -8.68 -16.85 32.75
C ALA A 322 -10.08 -16.20 32.67
N ILE A 323 -11.10 -17.04 32.75
CA ILE A 323 -12.54 -16.71 32.77
C ILE A 323 -13.22 -17.52 33.89
N GLY A 324 -14.22 -16.92 34.54
CA GLY A 324 -15.09 -17.59 35.51
C GLY A 324 -14.59 -17.65 36.96
N GLY A 325 -13.57 -16.86 37.32
CA GLY A 325 -13.05 -16.77 38.70
C GLY A 325 -13.74 -15.71 39.59
N GLY A 326 -14.38 -14.69 38.99
CA GLY A 326 -15.05 -13.59 39.69
C GLY A 326 -16.50 -13.90 40.09
N ASP A 327 -17.04 -13.11 41.04
CA ASP A 327 -18.43 -13.20 41.48
C ASP A 327 -19.35 -12.72 40.34
N THR A 328 -20.01 -13.64 39.64
CA THR A 328 -20.89 -13.31 38.50
C THR A 328 -22.09 -12.50 39.00
N GLY A 329 -22.03 -11.18 38.82
CA GLY A 329 -23.09 -10.25 39.17
C GLY A 329 -24.43 -10.69 38.58
N ASP A 330 -25.48 -10.67 39.40
CA ASP A 330 -26.85 -11.07 39.06
C ASP A 330 -27.44 -10.12 37.98
N THR A 331 -27.14 -10.40 36.70
CA THR A 331 -27.75 -9.79 35.51
C THR A 331 -29.21 -10.23 35.43
N GLY A 332 -30.02 -9.65 36.32
CA GLY A 332 -31.27 -10.22 36.83
C GLY A 332 -32.42 -10.38 35.84
N ASN A 333 -32.32 -11.36 34.95
CA ASN A 333 -33.40 -11.83 34.07
C ASN A 333 -33.52 -13.36 34.18
N GLY A 334 -34.25 -13.82 35.20
CA GLY A 334 -34.03 -15.13 35.80
C GLY A 334 -34.42 -16.36 34.98
N ALA A 335 -33.40 -17.14 34.60
CA ALA A 335 -33.51 -18.56 34.25
C ALA A 335 -32.38 -19.36 34.93
N ALA A 336 -32.44 -19.50 36.26
CA ALA A 336 -31.46 -20.24 37.05
C ALA A 336 -31.54 -21.77 36.82
N GLU A 337 -30.93 -22.23 35.73
CA GLU A 337 -30.35 -23.57 35.57
C GLU A 337 -29.54 -23.98 36.82
N GLU A 338 -29.73 -25.17 37.41
CA GLU A 338 -28.82 -25.67 38.46
C GLU A 338 -27.50 -26.15 37.81
N SER A 339 -26.47 -25.29 37.77
CA SER A 339 -25.13 -25.63 37.25
C SER A 339 -24.49 -26.84 37.97
N ASP A 340 -23.91 -27.79 37.23
CA ASP A 340 -23.37 -29.06 37.75
C ASP A 340 -21.95 -28.92 38.32
N GLY A 341 -21.76 -27.94 39.22
CA GLY A 341 -20.52 -27.75 39.99
C GLY A 341 -19.26 -27.53 39.16
N SER A 342 -19.41 -26.94 37.97
CA SER A 342 -18.35 -26.68 36.99
C SER A 342 -17.73 -25.29 37.12
N ASP A 343 -17.80 -24.68 38.31
CA ASP A 343 -17.21 -23.37 38.67
C ASP A 343 -15.67 -23.50 38.81
N ALA A 344 -15.03 -24.13 37.83
CA ALA A 344 -13.60 -24.21 37.67
C ALA A 344 -13.16 -23.08 36.76
N GLU A 345 -12.25 -22.23 37.26
CA GLU A 345 -11.52 -21.23 36.49
C GLU A 345 -11.05 -21.84 35.16
N ARG A 346 -11.59 -21.34 34.04
CA ARG A 346 -11.15 -21.76 32.70
C ARG A 346 -9.99 -20.87 32.30
N ARG A 347 -8.85 -21.47 31.99
CA ARG A 347 -7.56 -20.77 31.90
C ARG A 347 -6.84 -21.16 30.62
N ILE A 348 -6.48 -20.17 29.81
CA ILE A 348 -5.72 -20.33 28.56
C ILE A 348 -4.23 -20.03 28.72
N LEU A 349 -3.86 -19.23 29.72
CA LEU A 349 -2.47 -18.83 30.03
C LEU A 349 -2.30 -18.61 31.55
N ALA A 350 -1.07 -18.69 32.04
CA ALA A 350 -0.71 -18.18 33.36
C ALA A 350 -0.72 -16.63 33.41
N PRO A 351 -0.96 -16.01 34.58
CA PRO A 351 -0.91 -14.56 34.72
C PRO A 351 0.46 -13.97 34.33
N GLU A 352 1.55 -14.68 34.65
CA GLU A 352 2.90 -14.30 34.26
C GLU A 352 3.12 -14.32 32.73
N SER A 353 2.42 -15.17 31.99
CA SER A 353 2.48 -15.23 30.52
C SER A 353 1.66 -14.11 29.87
N VAL A 354 0.53 -13.73 30.47
CA VAL A 354 -0.24 -12.55 30.04
C VAL A 354 0.50 -11.25 30.36
N ASP A 355 1.11 -11.15 31.55
CA ASP A 355 2.05 -10.05 31.87
C ASP A 355 3.18 -10.00 30.83
N ALA A 356 3.78 -11.15 30.48
CA ALA A 356 4.81 -11.20 29.44
C ALA A 356 4.28 -10.76 28.06
N MET A 357 3.04 -11.12 27.66
CA MET A 357 2.45 -10.60 26.42
C MET A 357 2.25 -9.08 26.45
N HIS A 358 1.99 -8.52 27.63
CA HIS A 358 1.73 -7.09 27.87
C HIS A 358 2.98 -6.24 28.16
N GLU A 359 4.15 -6.84 28.45
CA GLU A 359 5.44 -6.15 28.52
C GLU A 359 5.94 -5.70 27.12
N ARG A 360 6.81 -4.69 27.04
CA ARG A 360 7.39 -4.17 25.78
C ARG A 360 8.49 -5.11 25.27
N TRP A 361 8.25 -5.87 24.20
CA TRP A 361 9.24 -6.79 23.60
C TRP A 361 10.18 -6.09 22.62
N PHE A 362 9.68 -5.10 21.88
CA PHE A 362 10.48 -4.30 20.96
C PHE A 362 9.98 -2.87 20.91
N SER A 363 10.90 -1.90 20.86
CA SER A 363 10.65 -0.57 20.32
C SER A 363 11.85 -0.13 19.50
N HIS A 364 11.64 0.82 18.59
CA HIS A 364 12.70 1.42 17.79
C HIS A 364 13.60 2.34 18.63
N HIS A 365 13.06 3.00 19.66
CA HIS A 365 13.75 3.85 20.61
C HIS A 365 13.09 3.77 21.99
N GLU A 366 13.82 3.97 23.09
CA GLU A 366 13.22 3.83 24.44
C GLU A 366 12.12 4.87 24.72
N ALA A 367 12.24 6.06 24.11
CA ALA A 367 11.29 7.16 24.18
C ALA A 367 10.09 7.08 23.19
N VAL A 368 9.97 6.03 22.36
CA VAL A 368 8.79 5.85 21.49
C VAL A 368 8.09 4.53 21.79
N ASP A 369 6.78 4.50 21.55
CA ASP A 369 5.99 3.28 21.67
C ASP A 369 6.47 2.16 20.76
N GLY A 370 6.26 0.94 21.23
CA GLY A 370 6.75 -0.27 20.61
C GLY A 370 5.64 -1.26 20.34
N VAL A 371 5.93 -2.52 20.66
CA VAL A 371 5.03 -3.65 20.52
C VAL A 371 5.35 -4.65 21.63
N GLY A 372 4.31 -5.20 22.24
CA GLY A 372 4.42 -6.32 23.18
C GLY A 372 4.60 -7.64 22.42
N PHE A 373 4.06 -8.74 22.95
CA PHE A 373 3.99 -9.99 22.19
C PHE A 373 2.83 -9.95 21.19
N GLY A 374 2.96 -9.07 20.19
CA GLY A 374 2.03 -8.95 19.07
C GLY A 374 0.76 -8.11 19.29
N LEU A 375 0.65 -7.43 20.44
CA LEU A 375 -0.18 -6.25 20.65
C LEU A 375 0.68 -5.00 20.44
N ILE A 376 0.21 -4.03 19.65
CA ILE A 376 0.93 -2.78 19.37
C ILE A 376 0.73 -1.84 20.56
N GLU A 377 1.76 -1.11 20.97
CA GLU A 377 1.60 -0.07 21.99
C GLU A 377 1.13 1.24 21.38
N GLY A 378 0.33 1.98 22.14
CA GLY A 378 0.07 3.40 21.91
C GLY A 378 -0.20 4.11 23.23
N GLU A 379 -0.55 5.40 23.14
CA GLU A 379 -0.96 6.20 24.28
C GLU A 379 -2.24 6.98 23.98
N ARG A 380 -3.20 6.97 24.90
CA ARG A 380 -4.44 7.77 24.85
C ARG A 380 -4.60 8.52 26.17
N ASN A 381 -4.77 9.84 26.14
CA ASN A 381 -4.91 10.71 27.31
C ASN A 381 -3.80 10.54 28.39
N GLY A 382 -2.56 10.24 28.01
CA GLY A 382 -1.47 9.96 28.96
C GLY A 382 -1.43 8.51 29.47
N VAL A 383 -2.26 7.62 28.93
CA VAL A 383 -2.41 6.22 29.34
C VAL A 383 -1.94 5.28 28.23
N ARG A 384 -0.97 4.42 28.54
CA ARG A 384 -0.50 3.34 27.66
C ARG A 384 -1.62 2.36 27.36
N THR A 385 -1.90 2.16 26.07
CA THR A 385 -2.82 1.15 25.54
C THR A 385 -2.06 0.02 24.84
N LEU A 386 -2.72 -1.13 24.72
CA LEU A 386 -2.29 -2.27 23.92
C LEU A 386 -3.37 -2.54 22.88
N GLU A 387 -3.06 -2.27 21.62
CA GLU A 387 -4.03 -2.16 20.53
C GLU A 387 -3.75 -3.18 19.42
N HIS A 388 -4.81 -3.64 18.76
CA HIS A 388 -4.71 -4.22 17.43
C HIS A 388 -5.98 -3.91 16.62
N ASP A 389 -5.81 -3.45 15.38
CA ASP A 389 -6.90 -3.13 14.45
C ASP A 389 -7.03 -4.13 13.30
N GLY A 390 -7.99 -3.92 12.40
CA GLY A 390 -8.24 -4.81 11.28
C GLY A 390 -9.11 -4.18 10.19
N ALA A 391 -8.82 -4.57 8.94
CA ALA A 391 -9.65 -4.24 7.79
C ALA A 391 -9.65 -5.38 6.75
N ILE A 392 -10.85 -5.80 6.31
CA ILE A 392 -11.04 -6.59 5.10
C ILE A 392 -11.14 -5.61 3.91
N PRO A 393 -10.38 -5.78 2.80
CA PRO A 393 -10.37 -4.81 1.71
C PRO A 393 -11.75 -4.45 1.16
N GLY A 394 -12.19 -3.22 1.42
CA GLY A 394 -13.48 -2.70 0.94
C GLY A 394 -14.72 -3.23 1.67
N SER A 395 -14.59 -3.80 2.87
CA SER A 395 -15.74 -4.13 3.73
C SER A 395 -15.43 -3.95 5.21
N PHE A 396 -15.30 -5.03 5.98
CA PHE A 396 -15.25 -4.99 7.44
C PHE A 396 -14.06 -4.21 7.97
N THR A 397 -14.27 -3.53 9.10
CA THR A 397 -13.20 -2.93 9.91
C THR A 397 -13.44 -3.24 11.37
N SER A 398 -12.39 -3.33 12.18
CA SER A 398 -12.51 -3.69 13.60
C SER A 398 -11.30 -3.22 14.39
N PHE A 399 -11.47 -3.11 15.70
CA PHE A 399 -10.45 -2.63 16.62
C PHE A 399 -10.59 -3.33 17.97
N LEU A 400 -9.45 -3.64 18.59
CA LEU A 400 -9.34 -4.19 19.93
C LEU A 400 -8.35 -3.35 20.74
N VAL A 401 -8.73 -2.99 21.96
CA VAL A 401 -7.92 -2.22 22.91
C VAL A 401 -7.92 -2.95 24.26
N VAL A 402 -6.75 -3.05 24.89
CA VAL A 402 -6.58 -3.48 26.28
C VAL A 402 -5.81 -2.37 27.01
N VAL A 403 -6.25 -1.99 28.21
CA VAL A 403 -5.66 -0.94 29.04
C VAL A 403 -5.39 -1.49 30.44
N PRO A 404 -4.26 -2.21 30.65
CA PRO A 404 -4.00 -2.94 31.90
C PRO A 404 -3.92 -2.10 33.17
N THR A 405 -3.80 -0.78 33.05
CA THR A 405 -3.80 0.20 34.17
C THR A 405 -5.19 0.47 34.74
N TYR A 406 -6.25 0.16 34.00
CA TYR A 406 -7.66 0.44 34.34
C TYR A 406 -8.54 -0.82 34.23
N ASP A 407 -7.92 -2.01 34.15
CA ASP A 407 -8.56 -3.30 33.81
C ASP A 407 -9.59 -3.21 32.66
N LEU A 408 -9.37 -2.31 31.71
CA LEU A 408 -10.34 -1.92 30.69
C LEU A 408 -10.01 -2.60 29.35
N GLY A 409 -11.04 -3.14 28.70
CA GLY A 409 -10.97 -3.73 27.36
C GLY A 409 -12.10 -3.21 26.47
N LEU A 410 -11.79 -2.90 25.21
CA LEU A 410 -12.78 -2.52 24.20
C LEU A 410 -12.61 -3.36 22.94
N PHE A 411 -13.74 -3.77 22.36
CA PHE A 411 -13.80 -4.35 21.02
C PHE A 411 -14.91 -3.66 20.22
N VAL A 412 -14.58 -3.28 18.98
CA VAL A 412 -15.54 -2.71 18.02
C VAL A 412 -15.34 -3.40 16.68
N ALA A 413 -16.43 -3.77 16.01
CA ALA A 413 -16.41 -4.22 14.62
C ALA A 413 -17.52 -3.57 13.82
N THR A 414 -17.27 -3.32 12.53
CA THR A 414 -18.23 -2.74 11.58
C THR A 414 -18.18 -3.51 10.26
N ASN A 415 -19.28 -3.49 9.51
CA ASN A 415 -19.39 -4.20 8.23
C ASN A 415 -19.11 -3.32 7.00
N THR A 416 -18.70 -2.06 7.19
CA THR A 416 -18.56 -1.07 6.10
C THR A 416 -17.16 -0.42 6.07
N ASN A 417 -16.60 -0.23 4.88
CA ASN A 417 -15.18 0.20 4.72
C ASN A 417 -14.84 1.60 5.28
N THR A 418 -15.85 2.40 5.61
CA THR A 418 -15.70 3.73 6.23
C THR A 418 -15.63 3.64 7.76
N GLY A 419 -16.00 2.50 8.34
CA GLY A 419 -16.05 2.29 9.78
C GLY A 419 -14.71 2.39 10.51
N ALA A 420 -13.57 2.36 9.80
CA ALA A 420 -12.28 2.69 10.41
C ALA A 420 -12.23 4.14 10.93
N LEU A 421 -12.96 5.07 10.31
CA LEU A 421 -13.11 6.44 10.82
C LEU A 421 -14.04 6.45 12.04
N ALA A 422 -15.21 5.81 11.92
CA ALA A 422 -16.16 5.68 13.03
C ALA A 422 -15.54 5.06 14.28
N THR A 423 -14.74 3.99 14.14
CA THR A 423 -14.09 3.34 15.28
C THR A 423 -12.97 4.20 15.88
N GLY A 424 -12.26 5.00 15.08
CA GLY A 424 -11.32 6.00 15.60
C GLY A 424 -12.04 7.06 16.43
N ASP A 425 -13.03 7.72 15.83
CA ASP A 425 -13.85 8.75 16.48
C ASP A 425 -14.55 8.24 17.75
N PHE A 426 -14.99 6.98 17.79
CA PHE A 426 -15.55 6.33 18.97
C PHE A 426 -14.51 6.18 20.09
N LEU A 427 -13.34 5.62 19.78
CA LEU A 427 -12.28 5.40 20.76
C LEU A 427 -11.74 6.71 21.31
N ASP A 428 -11.56 7.73 20.47
CA ASP A 428 -11.07 9.04 20.91
C ASP A 428 -12.08 9.70 21.87
N SER A 429 -13.39 9.67 21.55
CA SER A 429 -14.43 10.17 22.48
C SER A 429 -14.62 9.31 23.74
N PHE A 430 -14.47 7.98 23.66
CA PHE A 430 -14.58 7.11 24.83
C PHE A 430 -13.49 7.46 25.86
N PHE A 431 -12.25 7.66 25.39
CA PHE A 431 -11.15 8.04 26.26
C PHE A 431 -11.32 9.49 26.75
N GLU A 432 -11.81 10.42 25.93
CA GLU A 432 -12.12 11.80 26.35
C GLU A 432 -13.15 11.88 27.50
N GLU A 433 -14.22 11.08 27.45
CA GLU A 433 -15.26 11.05 28.50
C GLU A 433 -14.81 10.28 29.76
N TYR A 434 -14.28 9.06 29.59
CA TYR A 434 -14.06 8.13 30.71
C TYR A 434 -12.62 8.04 31.24
N VAL A 435 -11.60 8.39 30.44
CA VAL A 435 -10.18 8.21 30.80
C VAL A 435 -9.52 9.57 31.04
N SER A 436 -9.61 10.04 32.29
CA SER A 436 -9.19 11.39 32.66
C SER A 436 -7.70 11.67 32.45
N THR A 437 -7.40 12.84 31.88
CA THR A 437 -6.05 13.42 31.96
C THR A 437 -5.79 13.86 33.41
N THR A 438 -4.62 13.50 33.95
CA THR A 438 -4.35 13.66 35.39
C THR A 438 -4.20 15.14 35.79
N GLU A 439 -5.17 15.70 36.53
CA GLU A 439 -4.92 16.93 37.30
C GLU A 439 -3.83 16.66 38.35
N VAL A 440 -2.75 17.45 38.32
CA VAL A 440 -1.65 17.34 39.29
C VAL A 440 -2.10 17.95 40.62
N GLU A 441 -2.66 17.11 41.49
CA GLU A 441 -3.01 17.45 42.88
C GLU A 441 -1.85 18.19 43.58
N PRO A 442 -2.03 19.46 44.00
CA PRO A 442 -0.97 20.27 44.60
C PRO A 442 -0.69 19.81 46.04
N GLY A 443 0.26 18.88 46.18
CA GLY A 443 0.56 18.20 47.44
C GLY A 443 0.82 19.13 48.64
N ASP A 444 0.22 18.78 49.78
CA ASP A 444 0.32 19.48 51.08
C ASP A 444 1.78 19.62 51.57
N GLY A 445 2.44 20.71 51.16
CA GLY A 445 3.90 20.87 51.24
C GLY A 445 4.43 22.22 51.73
N GLY A 446 3.59 23.26 51.85
CA GLY A 446 3.93 24.56 52.44
C GLY A 446 4.21 25.71 51.46
N GLU A 447 3.79 26.92 51.87
CA GLU A 447 3.79 28.15 51.08
C GLU A 447 5.19 28.67 50.66
N PRO A 448 5.44 28.92 49.37
CA PRO A 448 6.23 30.05 48.89
C PRO A 448 5.34 31.33 48.79
N GLU A 449 5.96 32.51 48.70
CA GLU A 449 5.22 33.78 48.65
C GLU A 449 4.50 33.97 47.30
N ALA A 450 3.31 34.56 47.31
CA ALA A 450 2.48 34.75 46.12
C ALA A 450 3.01 35.88 45.21
N ASP A 451 3.38 35.53 43.97
CA ASP A 451 3.44 36.48 42.85
C ASP A 451 2.04 36.56 42.22
N GLU A 452 1.43 37.76 42.20
CA GLU A 452 0.05 37.96 41.72
C GLU A 452 -0.08 37.91 40.18
N ASP A 453 1.02 37.68 39.45
CA ASP A 453 1.04 37.51 37.99
C ASP A 453 0.77 36.05 37.55
N ALA A 454 0.73 35.07 38.47
CA ALA A 454 0.59 33.63 38.17
C ALA A 454 -0.87 33.13 38.01
N LEU A 455 -1.79 33.97 37.50
CA LEU A 455 -3.22 33.64 37.35
C LEU A 455 -3.84 34.05 36.00
N GLU A 456 -3.05 34.01 34.92
CA GLU A 456 -3.57 33.84 33.56
C GLU A 456 -3.01 32.52 32.99
N GLY A 457 -3.80 31.44 33.08
CA GLY A 457 -3.41 30.10 32.65
C GLY A 457 -3.44 29.94 31.13
N ASN A 458 -2.35 30.32 30.47
CA ASN A 458 -1.96 29.72 29.20
C ASN A 458 -1.32 28.35 29.49
N GLY A 459 -1.51 27.38 28.58
CA GLY A 459 -0.55 26.29 28.46
C GLY A 459 0.75 26.85 27.86
N ASP A 460 1.90 26.48 28.42
CA ASP A 460 3.19 26.78 27.82
C ASP A 460 3.33 25.95 26.54
N THR A 461 3.08 26.56 25.38
CA THR A 461 3.43 25.98 24.07
C THR A 461 4.92 25.63 24.08
N LEU A 462 5.26 24.41 23.65
CA LEU A 462 6.62 23.90 23.75
C LEU A 462 7.54 24.66 22.77
N GLU A 463 8.31 25.63 23.26
CA GLU A 463 9.27 26.39 22.46
C GLU A 463 10.65 25.66 22.37
N PRO A 464 11.36 25.74 21.22
CA PRO A 464 12.70 25.15 21.05
C PRO A 464 13.82 26.09 21.55
N ASP A 465 14.89 25.53 22.12
CA ASP A 465 16.13 26.26 22.48
C ASP A 465 17.07 26.42 21.26
N GLY A 466 16.48 26.81 20.12
CA GLY A 466 17.12 26.91 18.80
C GLY A 466 17.03 25.63 17.94
N SER A 467 17.59 25.70 16.73
CA SER A 467 17.49 24.63 15.72
C SER A 467 18.01 23.26 16.22
N PRO A 468 17.39 22.14 15.83
CA PRO A 468 17.85 20.79 16.20
C PRO A 468 19.32 20.54 15.87
N GLU A 469 20.08 19.86 16.74
CA GLU A 469 21.56 19.75 16.68
C GLU A 469 22.02 19.24 15.30
N ARG A 470 21.22 18.35 14.70
CA ARG A 470 21.51 17.67 13.45
C ARG A 470 20.53 18.00 12.32
N ALA A 471 19.79 19.09 12.39
CA ALA A 471 18.78 19.54 11.42
C ALA A 471 19.05 19.13 9.95
N ALA A 472 20.16 19.58 9.36
CA ALA A 472 20.52 19.30 7.96
C ALA A 472 20.85 17.82 7.63
N GLU A 473 21.04 16.97 8.64
CA GLU A 473 21.08 15.51 8.49
C GLU A 473 19.71 14.86 8.64
N LEU A 474 18.74 15.50 9.30
CA LEU A 474 17.37 15.03 9.45
C LEU A 474 16.53 15.27 8.18
N GLU A 475 16.69 16.44 7.53
CA GLU A 475 15.82 16.88 6.42
C GLU A 475 15.69 15.90 5.24
N GLY A 476 14.50 15.87 4.63
CA GLY A 476 14.16 15.14 3.41
C GLY A 476 13.06 14.09 3.60
N THR A 477 12.73 13.40 2.51
CA THR A 477 11.65 12.42 2.47
C THR A 477 12.05 11.09 3.12
N TYR A 478 11.19 10.55 3.99
CA TYR A 478 11.23 9.17 4.50
C TYR A 478 9.97 8.44 4.04
N ARG A 479 10.03 7.12 3.84
CA ARG A 479 8.90 6.29 3.37
C ARG A 479 8.74 5.06 4.24
N ALA A 480 7.51 4.67 4.56
CA ALA A 480 7.21 3.50 5.37
C ALA A 480 8.01 2.25 4.92
N VAL A 481 8.59 1.53 5.88
CA VAL A 481 9.47 0.36 5.62
C VAL A 481 8.75 -0.84 5.01
N ARG A 482 7.42 -0.87 5.14
CA ARG A 482 6.48 -1.90 4.69
C ARG A 482 6.21 -1.79 3.18
N VAL A 483 7.18 -2.22 2.39
CA VAL A 483 7.08 -2.30 0.91
C VAL A 483 7.60 -3.64 0.39
N ALA A 484 7.17 -4.02 -0.80
CA ALA A 484 7.87 -5.02 -1.60
C ALA A 484 9.13 -4.40 -2.22
N GLU A 485 10.23 -5.15 -2.31
CA GLU A 485 11.52 -4.72 -2.89
C GLU A 485 12.01 -5.70 -3.98
N THR A 486 11.71 -7.00 -3.89
CA THR A 486 12.20 -8.03 -4.83
C THR A 486 11.18 -8.41 -5.91
N SER A 487 9.89 -8.22 -5.66
CA SER A 487 8.79 -8.57 -6.58
C SER A 487 8.39 -7.40 -7.50
N HIS A 488 7.53 -7.68 -8.49
CA HIS A 488 6.97 -6.63 -9.36
C HIS A 488 5.99 -5.70 -8.62
N ALA A 489 5.52 -6.09 -7.42
CA ALA A 489 4.66 -5.25 -6.58
C ALA A 489 5.40 -4.03 -6.02
N ARG A 490 6.74 -3.99 -6.08
CA ARG A 490 7.60 -2.89 -5.64
C ARG A 490 7.08 -1.51 -6.07
N LEU A 491 6.70 -1.35 -7.34
CA LEU A 491 6.17 -0.06 -7.81
C LEU A 491 4.84 0.31 -7.16
N SER A 492 3.87 -0.62 -7.08
CA SER A 492 2.58 -0.36 -6.45
C SER A 492 2.74 -0.09 -4.96
N THR A 493 3.51 -0.91 -4.22
CA THR A 493 3.73 -0.69 -2.78
C THR A 493 4.53 0.58 -2.52
N THR A 494 5.53 0.95 -3.33
CA THR A 494 6.24 2.23 -3.15
C THR A 494 5.39 3.46 -3.51
N VAL A 495 4.35 3.31 -4.34
CA VAL A 495 3.39 4.40 -4.66
C VAL A 495 2.25 4.49 -3.63
N GLN A 496 1.96 3.40 -2.90
CA GLN A 496 0.95 3.34 -1.85
C GLN A 496 1.51 3.56 -0.45
N ALA A 497 2.80 3.29 -0.25
CA ALA A 497 3.48 3.50 1.03
C ALA A 497 3.52 4.98 1.38
N GLU A 498 3.00 5.27 2.55
CA GLU A 498 3.07 6.57 3.20
C GLU A 498 4.51 7.11 3.22
N SER A 499 4.62 8.41 3.04
CA SER A 499 5.88 9.14 3.03
C SER A 499 5.72 10.44 3.80
N VAL A 500 6.72 10.76 4.61
CA VAL A 500 6.80 12.00 5.39
C VAL A 500 7.96 12.82 4.85
N ASP A 501 7.71 14.07 4.46
CA ASP A 501 8.75 15.04 4.15
C ASP A 501 9.13 15.80 5.43
N VAL A 502 10.42 15.77 5.77
CA VAL A 502 10.97 16.38 7.00
C VAL A 502 11.72 17.66 6.64
N SER A 503 11.46 18.76 7.35
CA SER A 503 12.21 20.01 7.26
C SER A 503 12.41 20.66 8.64
N VAL A 504 13.21 21.73 8.72
CA VAL A 504 13.17 22.67 9.84
C VAL A 504 12.62 24.01 9.34
N ASP A 505 11.75 24.66 10.11
CA ASP A 505 11.07 25.89 9.71
C ASP A 505 11.78 27.20 10.16
N GLU A 506 11.14 28.35 9.95
CA GLU A 506 11.73 29.66 10.28
C GLU A 506 11.71 29.99 11.78
N ASP A 507 10.96 29.22 12.59
CA ASP A 507 10.84 29.35 14.05
C ASP A 507 11.65 28.24 14.78
N ASP A 508 12.60 27.60 14.09
CA ASP A 508 13.49 26.53 14.56
C ASP A 508 12.83 25.17 14.92
N TYR A 509 11.55 24.96 14.63
CA TYR A 509 10.89 23.65 14.84
C TYR A 509 11.31 22.62 13.79
N LEU A 510 11.43 21.35 14.18
CA LEU A 510 11.33 20.25 13.24
C LEU A 510 9.88 20.17 12.75
N VAL A 511 9.68 19.92 11.45
CA VAL A 511 8.36 19.79 10.83
C VAL A 511 8.27 18.49 10.03
N THR A 512 7.15 17.77 10.18
CA THR A 512 6.77 16.59 9.40
C THR A 512 5.53 16.87 8.57
N ASP A 513 5.58 16.69 7.24
CA ASP A 513 4.43 16.79 6.34
C ASP A 513 4.13 15.43 5.70
N PHE A 514 2.94 14.89 5.97
CA PHE A 514 2.42 13.62 5.41
C PHE A 514 1.56 13.84 4.14
N GLY A 515 1.53 15.07 3.62
CA GLY A 515 0.71 15.51 2.48
C GLY A 515 -0.75 15.81 2.85
N GLY A 516 -1.09 15.76 4.14
CA GLY A 516 -2.45 15.96 4.66
C GLY A 516 -2.60 17.05 5.72
N GLY A 517 -1.48 17.57 6.23
CA GLY A 517 -1.29 18.39 7.42
C GLY A 517 0.20 18.38 7.79
N SER A 518 0.65 19.25 8.70
CA SER A 518 2.06 19.34 9.08
C SER A 518 2.25 19.60 10.57
N ASP A 519 2.99 18.72 11.24
CA ASP A 519 3.16 18.72 12.70
C ASP A 519 4.53 19.33 13.08
N ARG A 520 4.56 20.09 14.17
CA ARG A 520 5.76 20.72 14.73
C ARG A 520 6.29 19.92 15.91
N TRP A 521 7.62 19.84 16.04
CA TRP A 521 8.29 19.08 17.09
C TRP A 521 9.51 19.82 17.66
N VAL A 522 9.80 19.59 18.94
CA VAL A 522 10.96 20.15 19.66
C VAL A 522 11.92 19.04 20.08
N GLU A 523 13.21 19.20 19.80
CA GLU A 523 14.25 18.25 20.24
C GLU A 523 14.42 18.33 21.77
N ARG A 524 14.41 17.17 22.45
CA ARG A 524 14.59 17.06 23.91
C ARG A 524 15.87 16.36 24.28
N GLU A 525 16.13 15.26 23.59
CA GLU A 525 17.39 14.53 23.62
C GLU A 525 17.87 14.39 22.17
N PRO A 526 19.17 14.22 21.90
CA PRO A 526 19.67 14.17 20.53
C PRO A 526 18.97 13.06 19.72
N LEU A 527 18.30 13.46 18.62
CA LEU A 527 17.44 12.62 17.77
C LEU A 527 16.04 12.25 18.33
N VAL A 528 15.60 12.81 19.46
CA VAL A 528 14.30 12.55 20.10
C VAL A 528 13.49 13.85 20.22
N PHE A 529 12.24 13.80 19.76
CA PHE A 529 11.39 14.97 19.53
C PHE A 529 10.00 14.78 20.11
N GLU A 530 9.53 15.73 20.92
CA GLU A 530 8.14 15.81 21.39
C GLU A 530 7.30 16.65 20.42
N ALA A 531 6.07 16.23 20.14
CA ALA A 531 5.10 17.04 19.39
C ALA A 531 4.73 18.32 20.17
N VAL A 532 4.58 19.45 19.48
CA VAL A 532 4.14 20.72 20.10
C VAL A 532 2.66 20.69 20.45
N ASP A 533 1.85 20.07 19.59
CA ASP A 533 0.40 20.00 19.67
C ASP A 533 -0.05 18.53 19.89
N GLY A 534 0.34 17.92 21.01
CA GLY A 534 -0.04 16.55 21.35
C GLY A 534 0.80 15.92 22.46
N VAL A 535 0.84 14.58 22.47
CA VAL A 535 1.68 13.75 23.35
C VAL A 535 2.64 12.83 22.57
N ASP A 536 2.46 12.73 21.26
CA ASP A 536 3.21 11.79 20.43
C ASP A 536 4.72 12.14 20.41
N THR A 537 5.57 11.10 20.45
CA THR A 537 7.04 11.25 20.43
C THR A 537 7.63 10.61 19.18
N LEU A 538 8.57 11.33 18.54
CA LEU A 538 9.28 10.96 17.33
C LEU A 538 10.77 10.71 17.64
N ALA A 539 11.35 9.65 17.09
CA ALA A 539 12.78 9.37 17.22
C ALA A 539 13.44 9.03 15.87
N PHE A 540 14.65 9.53 15.63
CA PHE A 540 15.46 9.12 14.47
C PHE A 540 16.50 8.06 14.84
N ARG A 541 16.71 7.08 13.95
CA ARG A 541 17.75 6.04 14.11
C ARG A 541 18.82 6.16 13.04
N GLU A 542 20.06 6.00 13.48
CA GLU A 542 21.23 5.93 12.60
C GLU A 542 21.32 4.58 11.87
N GLY A 543 21.94 4.62 10.69
CA GLY A 543 22.42 3.46 9.96
C GLY A 543 23.88 3.63 9.55
N ASN A 544 24.31 2.85 8.56
CA ASN A 544 25.68 2.86 8.03
C ASN A 544 26.04 4.18 7.31
N GLY A 545 26.35 5.23 8.08
CA GLY A 545 26.86 6.52 7.59
C GLY A 545 25.99 7.75 7.88
N GLY A 546 24.98 7.65 8.75
CA GLY A 546 24.13 8.77 9.18
C GLY A 546 22.68 8.35 9.44
N ILE A 547 21.79 9.33 9.57
CA ILE A 547 20.34 9.13 9.79
C ILE A 547 19.71 8.29 8.67
N ARG A 548 19.05 7.19 9.05
CA ARG A 548 18.43 6.21 8.14
C ARG A 548 16.93 6.06 8.34
N TYR A 549 16.46 6.06 9.58
CA TYR A 549 15.04 5.89 9.89
C TYR A 549 14.49 7.05 10.72
N LEU A 550 13.21 7.36 10.49
CA LEU A 550 12.32 8.11 11.37
C LEU A 550 11.32 7.11 11.96
N CYS A 551 11.06 7.18 13.25
CA CYS A 551 10.21 6.26 14.00
C CYS A 551 9.15 7.03 14.79
N LEU A 552 7.90 6.56 14.74
CA LEU A 552 6.71 7.13 15.37
C LEU A 552 5.90 5.98 15.95
N GLY A 553 5.99 5.77 17.27
CA GLY A 553 5.57 4.53 17.89
C GLY A 553 6.10 3.30 17.15
N PHE A 554 5.24 2.29 16.95
CA PHE A 554 5.54 1.08 16.17
C PHE A 554 5.94 1.35 14.69
N HIS A 555 5.63 2.51 14.12
CA HIS A 555 5.83 2.80 12.70
C HIS A 555 7.26 3.28 12.40
N ALA A 556 7.80 2.85 11.27
CA ALA A 556 9.14 3.23 10.82
C ALA A 556 9.17 3.62 9.34
N PHE A 557 9.89 4.70 9.06
CA PHE A 557 10.04 5.29 7.74
C PHE A 557 11.52 5.36 7.37
N GLU A 558 11.92 4.73 6.26
CA GLU A 558 13.30 4.69 5.77
C GLU A 558 13.58 5.84 4.79
N ARG A 559 14.74 6.49 4.96
CA ARG A 559 15.10 7.70 4.22
C ARG A 559 15.24 7.44 2.72
N VAL A 560 14.48 8.18 1.91
CA VAL A 560 14.43 7.99 0.46
C VAL A 560 15.60 8.70 -0.22
N SER A 561 16.47 7.95 -0.88
CA SER A 561 17.55 8.57 -1.66
C SER A 561 17.01 9.29 -2.90
N ARG A 562 17.73 10.33 -3.35
CA ARG A 562 17.37 11.04 -4.60
C ARG A 562 17.29 10.13 -5.81
N LEU A 563 18.01 9.00 -5.83
CA LEU A 563 17.90 8.02 -6.91
C LEU A 563 16.58 7.28 -6.82
N ASP A 564 16.23 6.78 -5.63
CA ASP A 564 15.08 5.90 -5.39
C ASP A 564 13.74 6.65 -5.33
N SER A 565 13.78 7.98 -5.25
CA SER A 565 12.60 8.86 -5.28
C SER A 565 11.75 8.71 -6.54
N LEU A 566 10.42 8.70 -6.34
CA LEU A 566 9.42 8.62 -7.41
C LEU A 566 9.53 9.80 -8.40
N ALA A 567 9.89 11.00 -7.92
CA ALA A 567 10.08 12.19 -8.76
C ALA A 567 11.24 12.01 -9.76
N THR A 568 12.41 11.50 -9.32
CA THR A 568 13.53 11.19 -10.21
C THR A 568 13.15 10.11 -11.23
N HIS A 569 12.46 9.06 -10.78
CA HIS A 569 12.00 7.96 -11.65
C HIS A 569 10.97 8.43 -12.70
N GLY A 570 10.01 9.27 -12.32
CA GLY A 570 9.03 9.89 -13.22
C GLY A 570 9.69 10.83 -14.23
N GLY A 571 10.66 11.65 -13.80
CA GLY A 571 11.46 12.50 -14.69
C GLY A 571 12.25 11.68 -15.72
N LEU A 572 12.89 10.59 -15.29
CA LEU A 572 13.60 9.69 -16.19
C LEU A 572 12.63 8.97 -17.16
N ALA A 573 11.45 8.55 -16.69
CA ALA A 573 10.41 7.93 -17.52
C ALA A 573 9.90 8.90 -18.61
N ALA A 574 9.70 10.18 -18.28
CA ALA A 574 9.32 11.21 -19.23
C ALA A 574 10.41 11.46 -20.29
N VAL A 575 11.67 11.66 -19.87
CA VAL A 575 12.80 11.93 -20.79
C VAL A 575 13.06 10.73 -21.72
N THR A 576 13.02 9.50 -21.19
CA THR A 576 13.19 8.28 -22.00
C THR A 576 12.02 8.07 -22.97
N THR A 577 10.78 8.30 -22.53
CA THR A 577 9.58 8.25 -23.38
C THR A 577 9.67 9.25 -24.55
N LEU A 578 9.98 10.52 -24.28
CA LEU A 578 10.16 11.55 -25.32
C LEU A 578 11.27 11.18 -26.31
N GLY A 579 12.40 10.66 -25.81
CA GLY A 579 13.50 10.18 -26.65
C GLY A 579 13.09 9.03 -27.58
N MET A 580 12.36 8.04 -27.07
CA MET A 580 11.83 6.93 -27.88
C MET A 580 10.80 7.40 -28.93
N LEU A 581 9.84 8.25 -28.52
CA LEU A 581 8.84 8.82 -29.42
C LEU A 581 9.47 9.65 -30.56
N SER A 582 10.61 10.30 -30.31
CA SER A 582 11.35 11.01 -31.37
C SER A 582 11.81 10.07 -32.51
N GLY A 583 12.10 8.80 -32.21
CA GLY A 583 12.36 7.77 -33.22
C GLY A 583 11.12 7.45 -34.05
N VAL A 584 10.01 7.16 -33.36
CA VAL A 584 8.72 6.82 -33.95
C VAL A 584 8.20 7.93 -34.88
N ALA A 585 8.36 9.20 -34.52
CA ALA A 585 7.95 10.33 -35.35
C ALA A 585 8.94 10.64 -36.49
N ALA A 586 10.24 10.70 -36.22
CA ALA A 586 11.22 11.20 -37.20
C ALA A 586 11.50 10.21 -38.35
N TRP A 587 11.35 8.89 -38.14
CA TRP A 587 11.65 7.92 -39.19
C TRP A 587 10.60 7.86 -40.31
N PRO A 588 9.27 7.85 -40.04
CA PRO A 588 8.24 8.04 -41.07
C PRO A 588 8.34 9.39 -41.77
N LEU A 589 8.56 10.49 -41.04
CA LEU A 589 8.68 11.83 -41.63
C LEU A 589 9.92 11.95 -42.55
N SER A 590 11.07 11.41 -42.13
CA SER A 590 12.28 11.40 -42.97
C SER A 590 12.22 10.42 -44.14
N TRP A 591 11.37 9.38 -44.08
CA TRP A 591 11.00 8.56 -45.24
C TRP A 591 10.08 9.33 -46.19
N ALA A 592 9.03 9.97 -45.68
CA ALA A 592 8.06 10.74 -46.45
C ALA A 592 8.74 11.89 -47.22
N LYS A 593 9.65 12.64 -46.57
CA LYS A 593 10.42 13.71 -47.23
C LYS A 593 11.21 13.16 -48.44
N ARG A 594 11.94 12.05 -48.28
CA ARG A 594 12.66 11.39 -49.38
C ARG A 594 11.73 10.79 -50.45
N ARG A 595 10.50 10.43 -50.06
CA ARG A 595 9.53 9.76 -50.94
C ARG A 595 8.75 10.74 -51.82
N PHE A 596 8.58 11.98 -51.37
CA PHE A 596 7.75 13.00 -52.02
C PHE A 596 8.53 14.28 -52.37
N VAL A 597 9.23 14.91 -51.42
CA VAL A 597 9.93 16.20 -51.64
C VAL A 597 11.20 16.03 -52.46
N ASP A 598 12.08 15.09 -52.08
CA ASP A 598 13.36 14.86 -52.78
C ASP A 598 13.16 14.21 -54.18
N ARG A 599 11.90 14.09 -54.65
CA ARG A 599 11.49 13.53 -55.94
C ARG A 599 11.12 14.59 -56.98
N GLU A 600 11.00 15.86 -56.59
CA GLU A 600 10.62 16.99 -57.46
C GLU A 600 11.84 17.73 -58.06
N SER A 601 13.05 17.21 -57.89
CA SER A 601 14.25 17.64 -58.61
C SER A 601 14.50 16.76 -59.85
N PRO A 602 14.03 17.12 -61.05
CA PRO A 602 14.34 16.39 -62.27
C PRO A 602 15.83 16.49 -62.61
N ALA A 603 16.36 15.45 -63.27
CA ALA A 603 17.78 15.33 -63.57
C ALA A 603 18.30 16.46 -64.48
N GLY A 604 19.52 16.92 -64.21
CA GLY A 604 20.32 17.62 -65.21
C GLY A 604 20.64 16.68 -66.38
N VAL A 605 20.67 17.24 -67.59
CA VAL A 605 21.05 16.54 -68.83
C VAL A 605 22.49 16.91 -69.20
N ASP A 606 23.13 16.02 -69.95
CA ASP A 606 24.59 15.88 -70.08
C ASP A 606 25.34 16.94 -70.92
N GLU A 607 26.66 16.80 -70.92
CA GLU A 607 27.70 17.59 -71.60
C GLU A 607 27.37 18.19 -72.99
N SER A 608 27.93 19.38 -73.29
CA SER A 608 29.00 19.48 -74.33
C SER A 608 29.59 20.90 -74.55
N THR A 609 30.92 20.93 -74.77
CA THR A 609 31.71 21.90 -75.59
C THR A 609 31.73 23.41 -75.32
N ASP A 610 32.84 23.85 -74.70
CA ASP A 610 33.94 24.65 -75.34
C ASP A 610 34.02 26.20 -75.21
N GLU A 611 35.26 26.71 -75.38
CA GLU A 611 35.76 28.07 -75.67
C GLU A 611 35.64 29.24 -74.63
N ARG A 612 36.77 29.48 -73.91
CA ARG A 612 37.48 30.78 -73.68
C ARG A 612 36.84 32.00 -72.95
N GLY A 613 37.68 32.66 -72.12
CA GLY A 613 37.53 34.05 -71.61
C GLY A 613 37.09 34.12 -70.14
N ASN A 614 37.85 34.60 -69.14
CA ASN A 614 38.70 35.80 -68.94
C ASN A 614 37.92 37.04 -68.45
N GLU A 615 38.50 37.74 -67.45
CA GLU A 615 38.06 39.04 -66.88
C GLU A 615 36.67 39.06 -66.17
N ARG A 616 36.29 40.05 -65.34
CA ARG A 616 36.97 40.78 -64.22
C ARG A 616 35.93 41.70 -63.55
N GLU A 617 36.07 42.01 -62.25
CA GLU A 617 35.46 43.20 -61.58
C GLU A 617 33.88 43.19 -61.54
N THR A 618 33.10 43.97 -60.77
CA THR A 618 33.28 44.79 -59.55
C THR A 618 31.95 45.04 -58.80
N ARG A 619 32.05 45.30 -57.48
CA ARG A 619 31.26 46.20 -56.58
C ARG A 619 29.92 46.86 -57.01
N GLY A 620 29.03 47.01 -56.00
CA GLY A 620 27.89 47.96 -55.93
C GLY A 620 26.59 47.24 -55.53
N ALA A 621 25.84 47.50 -54.44
CA ALA A 621 25.72 48.57 -53.43
C ALA A 621 24.88 49.83 -53.83
N VAL A 622 24.11 50.35 -52.85
CA VAL A 622 23.24 51.56 -52.85
C VAL A 622 21.87 51.40 -53.56
N ASP A 623 20.73 51.97 -53.13
CA ASP A 623 20.04 52.23 -51.82
C ASP A 623 18.58 52.73 -52.15
N ASP A 624 17.84 53.30 -51.18
CA ASP A 624 16.59 54.12 -51.28
C ASP A 624 15.25 53.38 -51.63
N ASP A 625 14.14 53.43 -50.87
CA ASP A 625 13.26 54.53 -50.34
C ASP A 625 12.13 54.96 -51.34
N VAL A 626 10.87 55.30 -50.98
CA VAL A 626 10.07 55.29 -49.72
C VAL A 626 8.54 55.44 -50.04
N ASP A 627 7.62 55.21 -49.07
CA ASP A 627 6.17 55.56 -49.04
C ASP A 627 5.20 54.92 -50.09
N SER A 628 3.86 54.85 -49.92
CA SER A 628 2.87 54.85 -48.79
C SER A 628 1.46 54.47 -49.39
N SER A 629 0.27 54.43 -48.76
CA SER A 629 -0.28 54.79 -47.43
C SER A 629 -1.58 53.99 -47.11
N ASP A 630 -2.14 54.15 -45.89
CA ASP A 630 -3.55 53.93 -45.43
C ASP A 630 -4.23 52.52 -45.51
N GLY A 631 -5.11 52.11 -44.57
CA GLY A 631 -5.53 52.68 -43.27
C GLY A 631 -6.77 52.00 -42.62
N ALA A 632 -6.93 52.09 -41.28
CA ALA A 632 -8.04 51.59 -40.41
C ALA A 632 -8.24 50.04 -40.31
N GLN A 633 -8.43 49.37 -39.16
CA GLN A 633 -9.38 49.50 -38.01
C GLN A 633 -10.86 49.24 -38.41
N ALA A 634 -11.69 48.41 -37.74
CA ALA A 634 -11.58 47.43 -36.63
C ALA A 634 -12.82 46.45 -36.71
N ALA A 635 -13.30 45.61 -35.77
CA ALA A 635 -13.08 45.37 -34.33
C ALA A 635 -13.59 43.96 -33.85
N GLU A 636 -13.80 43.83 -32.53
CA GLU A 636 -14.41 42.78 -31.66
C GLU A 636 -15.87 42.33 -31.99
N ALA A 637 -16.49 41.25 -31.44
CA ALA A 637 -16.05 40.06 -30.66
C ALA A 637 -17.19 39.01 -30.43
N THR A 638 -16.86 37.91 -29.71
CA THR A 638 -17.70 37.03 -28.83
C THR A 638 -18.78 36.05 -29.36
N SER A 639 -18.75 34.81 -28.81
CA SER A 639 -19.84 33.82 -28.52
C SER A 639 -20.82 33.38 -29.64
N GLY A 640 -21.26 32.12 -29.77
CA GLY A 640 -21.14 30.90 -28.94
C GLY A 640 -22.51 30.22 -28.76
N VAL A 641 -22.56 28.87 -28.62
CA VAL A 641 -23.76 28.04 -28.21
C VAL A 641 -24.91 27.94 -29.26
N SER A 642 -25.68 26.85 -29.47
CA SER A 642 -25.49 25.38 -29.34
C SER A 642 -26.70 24.58 -29.96
N VAL A 643 -26.68 23.23 -29.88
CA VAL A 643 -27.83 22.27 -29.88
C VAL A 643 -28.67 22.04 -31.17
N ALA A 644 -28.30 20.97 -31.90
CA ALA A 644 -29.02 19.69 -32.14
C ALA A 644 -30.43 19.54 -32.80
N ALA A 645 -30.69 18.26 -33.15
CA ALA A 645 -31.96 17.55 -33.43
C ALA A 645 -32.51 17.48 -34.88
N GLY A 646 -32.90 16.25 -35.28
CA GLY A 646 -33.53 15.88 -36.57
C GLY A 646 -33.39 14.36 -36.83
N ASP A 647 -34.50 13.65 -37.08
CA ASP A 647 -34.62 12.17 -37.04
C ASP A 647 -35.45 11.60 -38.23
N SER A 648 -35.57 10.27 -38.34
CA SER A 648 -36.24 9.44 -39.38
C SER A 648 -35.53 9.40 -40.75
N GLY A 649 -35.63 8.39 -41.61
CA GLY A 649 -36.48 7.18 -41.72
C GLY A 649 -36.78 6.96 -43.23
N ASP A 650 -37.09 5.78 -43.80
CA ASP A 650 -37.25 4.40 -43.31
C ASP A 650 -37.16 3.43 -44.54
N ASP A 651 -37.42 2.13 -44.32
CA ASP A 651 -38.11 1.16 -45.21
C ASP A 651 -37.37 0.31 -46.30
N SER A 652 -37.43 -1.02 -46.09
CA SER A 652 -37.76 -2.14 -47.03
C SER A 652 -36.98 -2.44 -48.35
N ALA A 653 -37.04 -3.65 -48.94
CA ALA A 653 -37.26 -5.04 -48.47
C ALA A 653 -37.05 -6.05 -49.65
N GLU A 654 -36.85 -7.35 -49.35
CA GLU A 654 -36.84 -8.51 -50.29
C GLU A 654 -35.77 -8.47 -51.43
N GLY A 655 -35.42 -9.54 -52.16
CA GLY A 655 -35.74 -10.98 -52.09
C GLY A 655 -35.64 -11.63 -53.49
N GLY A 656 -34.89 -12.74 -53.68
CA GLY A 656 -34.79 -13.40 -55.00
C GLY A 656 -33.73 -14.52 -55.09
N ASP A 657 -33.99 -15.51 -55.97
CA ASP A 657 -33.22 -16.77 -56.10
C ASP A 657 -33.05 -17.19 -57.58
N GLY A 658 -32.03 -18.02 -57.86
CA GLY A 658 -31.92 -18.88 -59.05
C GLY A 658 -31.43 -18.24 -60.37
N GLY A 659 -30.67 -19.02 -61.16
CA GLY A 659 -30.30 -18.62 -62.53
C GLY A 659 -29.06 -19.30 -63.13
N ASP A 660 -29.11 -20.60 -63.37
CA ASP A 660 -28.08 -21.34 -64.13
C ASP A 660 -28.31 -21.25 -65.65
N ASN A 661 -27.24 -21.21 -66.45
CA ASN A 661 -27.17 -21.79 -67.80
C ASN A 661 -25.77 -21.72 -68.45
N SER A 662 -25.55 -22.60 -69.43
CA SER A 662 -24.23 -22.99 -69.94
C SER A 662 -23.99 -22.72 -71.45
N ASP A 663 -22.74 -23.01 -71.86
CA ASP A 663 -22.33 -23.61 -73.15
C ASP A 663 -22.02 -22.79 -74.43
N GLU A 664 -21.23 -23.49 -75.27
CA GLU A 664 -20.95 -23.37 -76.72
C GLU A 664 -19.84 -22.44 -77.27
N ASN A 665 -18.62 -23.01 -77.36
CA ASN A 665 -17.89 -23.40 -78.60
C ASN A 665 -17.53 -22.38 -79.73
N GLY A 666 -16.27 -22.48 -80.21
CA GLY A 666 -15.79 -22.04 -81.54
C GLY A 666 -14.50 -21.19 -81.49
N ASP A 667 -13.33 -21.68 -81.94
CA ASP A 667 -12.77 -21.67 -83.33
C ASP A 667 -12.48 -20.26 -83.90
N ASP A 668 -11.35 -19.94 -84.57
CA ASP A 668 -10.15 -20.69 -85.01
C ASP A 668 -9.00 -19.67 -85.35
N GLY A 669 -7.75 -20.10 -85.61
CA GLY A 669 -6.80 -19.36 -86.49
C GLY A 669 -5.47 -18.78 -85.94
N ASP A 670 -4.38 -19.53 -86.13
CA ASP A 670 -2.99 -19.13 -86.49
C ASP A 670 -2.27 -17.85 -85.95
N VAL A 671 -1.16 -18.07 -85.20
CA VAL A 671 0.08 -17.25 -85.26
C VAL A 671 1.32 -18.16 -85.07
N PRO A 672 2.41 -18.04 -85.88
CA PRO A 672 3.60 -18.90 -85.81
C PRO A 672 4.66 -18.47 -84.76
N ALA A 673 5.76 -19.23 -84.69
CA ALA A 673 6.65 -19.33 -83.53
C ALA A 673 7.94 -18.46 -83.53
N GLU A 674 8.71 -18.63 -82.44
CA GLU A 674 10.14 -18.31 -82.23
C GLU A 674 10.58 -16.92 -81.69
N ASN A 675 10.73 -16.91 -80.36
CA ASN A 675 11.99 -16.68 -79.63
C ASN A 675 12.50 -15.26 -79.22
N ALA A 676 13.07 -15.26 -78.01
CA ALA A 676 14.11 -14.37 -77.48
C ALA A 676 13.84 -12.85 -77.31
N ARG A 677 13.14 -12.48 -76.21
CA ARG A 677 13.62 -11.41 -75.29
C ARG A 677 13.44 -11.84 -73.84
N ALA A 678 14.44 -11.57 -73.00
CA ALA A 678 14.40 -11.90 -71.58
C ALA A 678 13.54 -10.89 -70.81
N GLY A 679 12.38 -11.33 -70.32
CA GLY A 679 11.63 -10.61 -69.29
C GLY A 679 12.27 -10.82 -67.92
N SER A 680 12.43 -9.75 -67.14
CA SER A 680 12.96 -9.83 -65.78
C SER A 680 11.99 -10.59 -64.87
N ALA A 681 12.47 -11.67 -64.25
CA ALA A 681 11.77 -12.28 -63.13
C ALA A 681 11.70 -11.24 -61.99
N VAL A 682 10.51 -10.79 -61.65
CA VAL A 682 10.29 -9.88 -60.52
C VAL A 682 10.50 -10.67 -59.24
N ASP A 683 11.70 -10.57 -58.65
CA ASP A 683 11.99 -11.23 -57.39
C ASP A 683 11.17 -10.60 -56.26
N TRP A 684 10.12 -11.31 -55.86
CA TRP A 684 9.22 -10.92 -54.79
C TRP A 684 9.93 -10.89 -53.42
N ARG A 685 11.02 -11.63 -53.23
CA ARG A 685 11.78 -11.64 -51.96
C ARG A 685 12.44 -10.28 -51.70
N SER A 686 12.93 -9.61 -52.74
CA SER A 686 13.52 -8.26 -52.67
C SER A 686 12.59 -7.17 -52.10
N ARG A 687 11.28 -7.42 -51.97
CA ARG A 687 10.30 -6.45 -51.41
C ARG A 687 10.00 -6.63 -49.92
N VAL A 688 10.44 -7.72 -49.29
CA VAL A 688 10.10 -8.04 -47.89
C VAL A 688 11.28 -7.84 -46.94
N THR A 689 12.52 -8.02 -47.39
CA THR A 689 13.70 -7.77 -46.55
C THR A 689 14.07 -6.27 -46.52
N PRO A 690 14.06 -5.58 -45.37
CA PRO A 690 14.59 -4.23 -45.28
C PRO A 690 16.08 -4.20 -45.62
N SER A 691 16.50 -3.12 -46.31
CA SER A 691 17.90 -2.86 -46.64
C SER A 691 18.79 -2.84 -45.38
N PRO A 692 20.10 -3.10 -45.49
CA PRO A 692 21.00 -3.08 -44.33
C PRO A 692 20.87 -1.81 -43.49
N GLU A 693 20.78 -0.64 -44.14
CA GLU A 693 20.57 0.67 -43.50
C GLU A 693 19.19 0.90 -42.87
N ALA A 694 18.19 0.04 -43.15
CA ALA A 694 16.84 0.15 -42.59
C ALA A 694 16.62 -0.77 -41.39
N ARG A 695 17.33 -1.92 -41.32
CA ARG A 695 17.23 -2.91 -40.22
C ARG A 695 17.40 -2.30 -38.81
N PRO A 696 18.35 -1.39 -38.54
CA PRO A 696 18.49 -0.75 -37.21
C PRO A 696 17.19 -0.09 -36.71
N ARG A 697 16.45 0.56 -37.60
CA ARG A 697 15.23 1.30 -37.27
C ARG A 697 14.04 0.37 -37.04
N TRP A 698 13.95 -0.72 -37.81
CA TRP A 698 12.93 -1.75 -37.59
C TRP A 698 13.11 -2.48 -36.25
N VAL A 699 14.36 -2.81 -35.88
CA VAL A 699 14.65 -3.42 -34.56
C VAL A 699 14.31 -2.45 -33.43
N ALA A 700 14.74 -1.19 -33.52
CA ALA A 700 14.44 -0.19 -32.50
C ALA A 700 12.93 0.10 -32.39
N ALA A 701 12.21 0.22 -33.52
CA ALA A 701 10.76 0.42 -33.52
C ALA A 701 10.00 -0.78 -32.94
N GLY A 702 10.42 -2.02 -33.24
CA GLY A 702 9.84 -3.22 -32.64
C GLY A 702 10.06 -3.28 -31.13
N ALA A 703 11.29 -2.99 -30.68
CA ALA A 703 11.61 -2.92 -29.25
C ALA A 703 10.78 -1.84 -28.52
N ILE A 704 10.68 -0.63 -29.07
CA ILE A 704 9.84 0.46 -28.54
C ILE A 704 8.35 0.03 -28.49
N ALA A 705 7.86 -0.67 -29.51
CA ALA A 705 6.49 -1.19 -29.52
C ALA A 705 6.24 -2.25 -28.43
N CYS A 706 7.23 -3.10 -28.11
CA CYS A 706 7.15 -4.00 -26.97
C CYS A 706 7.18 -3.24 -25.62
N LEU A 707 8.08 -2.25 -25.46
CA LEU A 707 8.21 -1.47 -24.22
C LEU A 707 6.95 -0.65 -23.90
N PHE A 708 6.37 0.06 -24.88
CA PHE A 708 5.09 0.75 -24.69
C PHE A 708 3.88 -0.20 -24.68
N GLY A 709 3.97 -1.34 -25.39
CA GLY A 709 2.97 -2.40 -25.34
C GLY A 709 2.82 -3.03 -23.96
N PHE A 710 3.91 -3.16 -23.21
CA PHE A 710 3.90 -3.55 -21.80
C PHE A 710 3.11 -2.54 -20.95
N VAL A 711 3.49 -1.26 -20.99
CA VAL A 711 2.83 -0.20 -20.20
C VAL A 711 1.34 -0.12 -20.52
N LEU A 712 0.97 -0.12 -21.80
CA LEU A 712 -0.43 -0.12 -22.21
C LEU A 712 -1.15 -1.40 -21.78
N GLY A 713 -0.48 -2.56 -21.84
CA GLY A 713 -1.01 -3.85 -21.39
C GLY A 713 -1.33 -3.86 -19.90
N VAL A 714 -0.40 -3.39 -19.04
CA VAL A 714 -0.60 -3.28 -17.59
C VAL A 714 -1.74 -2.31 -17.26
N VAL A 715 -1.77 -1.13 -17.89
CA VAL A 715 -2.86 -0.15 -17.71
C VAL A 715 -4.20 -0.74 -18.13
N VAL A 716 -4.29 -1.43 -19.28
CA VAL A 716 -5.51 -2.09 -19.73
C VAL A 716 -5.92 -3.22 -18.78
N LEU A 717 -5.00 -4.03 -18.29
CA LEU A 717 -5.31 -5.08 -17.31
C LEU A 717 -5.88 -4.48 -16.02
N ALA A 718 -5.27 -3.43 -15.47
CA ALA A 718 -5.76 -2.74 -14.27
C ALA A 718 -7.15 -2.08 -14.44
N PHE A 719 -7.58 -1.77 -15.67
CA PHE A 719 -8.92 -1.22 -15.97
C PHE A 719 -10.00 -2.27 -16.27
N PHE A 720 -9.62 -3.51 -16.62
CA PHE A 720 -10.56 -4.54 -17.13
C PHE A 720 -10.52 -5.88 -16.38
N VAL A 721 -9.51 -6.11 -15.55
CA VAL A 721 -9.40 -7.26 -14.64
C VAL A 721 -9.70 -6.75 -13.22
N TYR A 722 -10.49 -7.48 -12.45
CA TYR A 722 -10.72 -7.13 -11.04
C TYR A 722 -9.38 -7.18 -10.29
N PRO A 723 -9.01 -6.17 -9.49
CA PRO A 723 -7.65 -6.09 -8.92
C PRO A 723 -7.28 -7.34 -8.11
N TYR A 724 -8.21 -7.90 -7.33
CA TYR A 724 -8.03 -9.17 -6.62
C TYR A 724 -7.52 -10.32 -7.51
N THR A 725 -8.01 -10.43 -8.76
CA THR A 725 -7.59 -11.51 -9.68
C THR A 725 -6.29 -11.23 -10.42
N LEU A 726 -5.63 -10.08 -10.18
CA LEU A 726 -4.22 -9.88 -10.50
C LEU A 726 -3.31 -10.36 -9.35
N PHE A 727 -3.85 -10.52 -8.14
CA PHE A 727 -3.12 -10.87 -6.93
C PHE A 727 -3.34 -12.32 -6.47
N SER A 728 -4.45 -13.00 -6.83
CA SER A 728 -4.62 -14.43 -6.58
C SER A 728 -3.81 -15.29 -7.56
N ARG A 729 -4.31 -15.48 -8.78
CA ARG A 729 -3.63 -16.19 -9.87
C ARG A 729 -3.67 -15.34 -11.15
N PRO A 730 -2.55 -14.74 -11.58
CA PRO A 730 -2.55 -13.81 -12.70
C PRO A 730 -3.00 -14.52 -14.00
N PRO A 731 -3.94 -13.93 -14.77
CA PRO A 731 -4.44 -14.59 -15.98
C PRO A 731 -3.36 -14.69 -17.06
N LEU A 732 -3.43 -15.69 -17.93
CA LEU A 732 -2.52 -15.89 -19.08
C LEU A 732 -2.24 -14.62 -19.91
N VAL A 733 -3.19 -13.67 -19.97
CA VAL A 733 -2.99 -12.37 -20.63
C VAL A 733 -1.94 -11.51 -19.92
N TYR A 734 -1.90 -11.52 -18.58
CA TYR A 734 -0.87 -10.86 -17.77
C TYR A 734 0.51 -11.48 -17.99
N GLU A 735 0.62 -12.82 -18.02
CA GLU A 735 1.88 -13.51 -18.36
C GLU A 735 2.40 -13.08 -19.74
N LEU A 736 1.54 -13.09 -20.75
CA LEU A 736 1.88 -12.70 -22.12
C LEU A 736 2.28 -11.23 -22.24
N VAL A 737 1.64 -10.33 -21.47
CA VAL A 737 2.06 -8.92 -21.36
C VAL A 737 3.43 -8.80 -20.68
N SER A 738 3.68 -9.57 -19.62
CA SER A 738 4.95 -9.60 -18.88
C SER A 738 6.15 -10.15 -19.68
N LEU A 739 5.93 -10.79 -20.83
CA LEU A 739 7.00 -11.13 -21.80
C LEU A 739 7.42 -9.96 -22.70
N LEU A 740 6.55 -8.96 -22.91
CA LEU A 740 6.84 -7.78 -23.74
C LEU A 740 8.07 -6.95 -23.27
N PRO A 741 8.26 -6.63 -21.97
CA PRO A 741 9.40 -5.82 -21.55
C PRO A 741 10.73 -6.58 -21.74
N ILE A 742 10.75 -7.90 -21.57
CA ILE A 742 11.90 -8.77 -21.86
C ILE A 742 12.26 -8.74 -23.36
N LEU A 743 11.26 -8.85 -24.24
CA LEU A 743 11.46 -8.71 -25.69
C LEU A 743 11.94 -7.31 -26.09
N GLY A 744 11.44 -6.27 -25.41
CA GLY A 744 11.89 -4.89 -25.55
C GLY A 744 13.35 -4.69 -25.14
N ALA A 745 13.77 -5.27 -24.02
CA ALA A 745 15.16 -5.25 -23.54
C ALA A 745 16.10 -5.98 -24.50
N ALA A 746 15.74 -7.19 -24.96
CA ALA A 746 16.51 -7.93 -25.95
C ALA A 746 16.67 -7.15 -27.27
N GLY A 747 15.59 -6.53 -27.76
CA GLY A 747 15.63 -5.67 -28.93
C GLY A 747 16.48 -4.41 -28.74
N THR A 748 16.51 -3.86 -27.52
CA THR A 748 17.35 -2.72 -27.13
C THR A 748 18.85 -3.06 -27.19
N VAL A 749 19.26 -4.24 -26.72
CA VAL A 749 20.66 -4.71 -26.84
C VAL A 749 21.07 -4.85 -28.30
N VAL A 750 20.19 -5.38 -29.18
CA VAL A 750 20.46 -5.48 -30.61
C VAL A 750 20.52 -4.09 -31.27
N ALA A 751 19.67 -3.15 -30.87
CA ALA A 751 19.70 -1.76 -31.34
C ALA A 751 21.00 -1.03 -30.92
N ALA A 752 21.52 -1.29 -29.72
CA ALA A 752 22.83 -0.79 -29.28
C ALA A 752 23.98 -1.34 -30.15
N GLY A 753 23.94 -2.63 -30.51
CA GLY A 753 24.86 -3.20 -31.51
C GLY A 753 24.82 -2.45 -32.85
N TYR A 754 23.63 -2.16 -33.36
CA TYR A 754 23.46 -1.36 -34.59
C TYR A 754 23.88 0.11 -34.44
N ALA A 755 23.81 0.71 -33.25
CA ALA A 755 24.33 2.06 -33.02
C ALA A 755 25.86 2.08 -33.12
N VAL A 756 26.56 1.10 -32.53
CA VAL A 756 28.01 0.94 -32.67
C VAL A 756 28.42 0.70 -34.13
N LEU A 757 27.70 -0.16 -34.85
CA LEU A 757 27.94 -0.39 -36.29
C LEU A 757 27.73 0.88 -37.12
N ALA A 758 26.68 1.67 -36.85
CA ALA A 758 26.45 2.94 -37.53
C ALA A 758 27.62 3.92 -37.36
N TRP A 759 28.16 4.04 -36.15
CA TRP A 759 29.32 4.88 -35.88
C TRP A 759 30.62 4.36 -36.52
N ARG A 760 30.84 3.03 -36.51
CA ARG A 760 32.03 2.37 -37.07
C ARG A 760 32.07 2.37 -38.60
N GLU A 761 30.96 1.99 -39.24
CA GLU A 761 30.87 1.82 -40.70
C GLU A 761 30.45 3.12 -41.39
N GLY A 762 29.89 4.07 -40.64
CA GLY A 762 29.61 5.42 -41.10
C GLY A 762 28.28 5.60 -41.84
N TYR A 763 27.41 4.59 -41.88
CA TYR A 763 26.11 4.69 -42.56
C TYR A 763 25.21 5.76 -41.91
N TRP A 764 24.45 6.45 -42.77
CA TRP A 764 23.76 7.72 -42.50
C TRP A 764 24.67 8.92 -42.11
N GLY A 765 24.13 10.13 -42.30
CA GLY A 765 24.79 11.37 -41.88
C GLY A 765 24.89 11.52 -40.36
N ARG A 766 25.84 12.35 -39.88
CA ARG A 766 26.16 12.53 -38.46
C ARG A 766 24.94 12.76 -37.56
N LEU A 767 24.03 13.68 -37.96
CA LEU A 767 22.81 13.98 -37.21
C LEU A 767 21.87 12.77 -37.05
N SER A 768 21.77 11.90 -38.07
CA SER A 768 20.96 10.67 -37.97
C SER A 768 21.59 9.61 -37.08
N ARG A 769 22.93 9.58 -36.98
CA ARG A 769 23.65 8.69 -36.06
C ARG A 769 23.58 9.17 -34.61
N ILE A 770 23.64 10.48 -34.39
CA ILE A 770 23.36 11.10 -33.08
C ILE A 770 21.91 10.81 -32.67
N HIS A 771 20.93 11.07 -33.54
CA HIS A 771 19.52 10.82 -33.23
C HIS A 771 19.24 9.35 -32.91
N TYR A 772 19.75 8.40 -33.70
CA TYR A 772 19.58 6.97 -33.41
C TYR A 772 20.26 6.56 -32.10
N ALA A 773 21.45 7.10 -31.79
CA ALA A 773 22.12 6.85 -30.52
C ALA A 773 21.34 7.41 -29.32
N VAL A 774 20.69 8.59 -29.46
CA VAL A 774 19.79 9.14 -28.43
C VAL A 774 18.57 8.24 -28.24
N VAL A 775 17.89 7.81 -29.31
CA VAL A 775 16.74 6.89 -29.22
C VAL A 775 17.13 5.60 -28.48
N VAL A 776 18.28 5.01 -28.82
CA VAL A 776 18.77 3.78 -28.16
C VAL A 776 19.19 4.01 -26.70
N ALA A 777 19.80 5.16 -26.37
CA ALA A 777 20.10 5.51 -24.98
C ALA A 777 18.82 5.69 -24.15
N SER A 778 17.77 6.28 -24.74
CA SER A 778 16.45 6.40 -24.11
C SER A 778 15.78 5.03 -23.91
N MET A 779 15.87 4.11 -24.88
CA MET A 779 15.42 2.73 -24.71
C MET A 779 16.17 2.02 -23.58
N ALA A 780 17.49 2.20 -23.48
CA ALA A 780 18.31 1.61 -22.41
C ALA A 780 17.95 2.16 -21.01
N GLY A 781 17.71 3.47 -20.89
CA GLY A 781 17.23 4.09 -19.65
C GLY A 781 15.83 3.61 -19.25
N PHE A 782 14.94 3.38 -20.23
CA PHE A 782 13.63 2.80 -19.97
C PHE A 782 13.71 1.33 -19.53
N CYS A 783 14.60 0.54 -20.13
CA CYS A 783 14.90 -0.82 -19.66
C CYS A 783 15.51 -0.84 -18.26
N TRP A 784 16.28 0.18 -17.87
CA TRP A 784 16.79 0.30 -16.49
C TRP A 784 15.66 0.58 -15.49
N LEU A 785 14.69 1.45 -15.82
CA LEU A 785 13.48 1.66 -14.99
C LEU A 785 12.68 0.36 -14.82
N LEU A 786 12.46 -0.40 -15.90
CA LEU A 786 11.78 -1.69 -15.84
C LEU A 786 12.58 -2.76 -15.07
N TRP A 787 13.91 -2.67 -15.04
CA TRP A 787 14.74 -3.53 -14.21
C TRP A 787 14.63 -3.17 -12.72
N TYR A 788 14.72 -1.87 -12.39
CA TYR A 788 14.64 -1.36 -11.01
C TYR A 788 13.29 -1.67 -10.35
N TRP A 789 12.18 -1.56 -11.10
CA TRP A 789 10.83 -1.96 -10.65
C TRP A 789 10.53 -3.45 -10.90
N ASN A 790 11.55 -4.28 -11.10
CA ASN A 790 11.46 -5.74 -11.24
C ASN A 790 10.66 -6.29 -12.45
N PHE A 791 10.05 -5.45 -13.29
CA PHE A 791 9.34 -5.81 -14.53
C PHE A 791 10.21 -6.44 -15.65
N LEU A 792 11.52 -6.65 -15.43
CA LEU A 792 12.37 -7.49 -16.29
C LEU A 792 12.73 -8.85 -15.67
N ARG A 793 12.25 -9.17 -14.46
CA ARG A 793 12.28 -10.53 -13.92
C ARG A 793 11.18 -11.34 -14.64
N ILE A 794 11.44 -12.61 -14.92
CA ILE A 794 10.38 -13.53 -15.37
C ILE A 794 9.47 -13.78 -14.16
N PRO A 795 8.14 -13.63 -14.26
CA PRO A 795 7.25 -14.07 -13.20
C PRO A 795 7.32 -15.60 -13.08
N PHE A 796 7.51 -16.06 -11.84
CA PHE A 796 7.21 -17.43 -11.42
C PHE A 796 5.78 -17.47 -10.88
#